data_AF-A0A2V7NND0-F1
#
_entry.id   AF-A0A2V7NND0-F1
#
_cell.length_a   1.000
_cell.length_b   1.000
_cell.length_c   1.000
_cell.angle_alpha   90.00
_cell.angle_beta   90.00
_cell.angle_gamma   90.00
#
_symmetry.space_group_name_H-M   'P 1'
#
loop_
_entity.id
_entity.type
_entity.pdbx_description
1 polymer ?
#
loop_
_entity_poly.entity_id
_entity_poly.type
_entity_poly.pdbx_seq_one_letter_code
_entity_poly.pdbx_strand_id
1 'polypeptide(L)'
;MTFKHKLARRLALLKDRGLITAVAVLAAAAVVNCERPLSTTDPITSVARVVISPHSVTLQPNELADFTAASFTAAGDSSPVGILWHATSGVVSDTGTTGHRHYGRYKNASCGDYLLIASNSPGWRSDSAKVAVRCPVAVASVAVSPASVALQVGQTVQLAATPQDTGGNPLAGRVVTWASNNAAVAPVTASGLATAVAVGSATITATSEGKTGTAAVAVASVPVASVAVTPASATVQAGQTVQLAATPKDANGNPLSGRAIGWSSNNLSVANVNASGLVTGVAPGSATITAASEGKSGGAVITVNPAPVPVASVGVTPGSATMQAGQTVQLAATPKDVNGNPLSGRVVTWASSTPAVATVNASGLVTSVAAGSATITATSEGQSGTALISVTAAPVASVAVTPAAVGLQPGGTVQLTATPKDANGNPLTGRGVVWTSSTGAVATVGSSGLVTAVATGAATITATSEGQSGSSSITVSNAPVASVAVTPAAASVQVGQTMQLAATPKDANGNPLSGRIISWSSSNTSVVGVNSSGLVTAVATGGATITATSEGQSGTASITVPPVPVATVAVTPASASVDEGKTVQLTATPKDAAGNPLSGRVVTWTSSNTAAATVNSSGLVTAKLAGAATITATSEGQSGTSAITVVHVAVASVAVAPASASVNEGQTVQLVATLKDASGNTLTGRTVTWASSNTAAATVSSSGLVTGKVAGAATITATSETVSGTSAITVVHVPVAAVAVTPASASLPAGQTVQLTATLKDANGNTLTGRTVTWASSNTAAATVTGSGLVSGVTAGTATITATSETVSGTAAVTVTAASAGGQFGHVFVVTEENTDYADVTTSSMPYLMGLAAQYGLATQYYANTHPSIGNYFELATGQILTNNDGSSTIENVPNVVRSLVAAGKTWKSYAESIPNACYLGGDTGDYARKHNVFALLSDVANDPSGQACNIVPFTQFATDLANGRLPSFSNIVPNLCNDAHDCGLDVADSWLQTNIAPLIASPVFQQDGLLIIVFDEAGGDNTNGGGRIVWVAVSPKAKRGYQSTTLYQHQSTLRLILKGLGVNVFPGAAASAPDMSEFFTP
;
A
#
# COMPACT_ATOMS: atom_id res chain seq x y z
N MET A 1 3.16 -6.94 7.89
CA MET A 1 3.64 -6.93 6.49
C MET A 1 4.89 -7.80 6.44
N THR A 2 4.92 -8.96 5.76
CA THR A 2 5.01 -9.17 4.29
C THR A 2 6.30 -8.57 3.69
N PHE A 3 7.10 -9.29 2.90
CA PHE A 3 6.79 -10.48 2.07
C PHE A 3 8.00 -11.43 1.91
N LYS A 4 7.76 -12.75 2.10
CA LYS A 4 8.51 -13.96 1.70
C LYS A 4 10.07 -13.96 1.80
N HIS A 5 10.76 -14.74 2.66
CA HIS A 5 10.57 -16.11 3.20
C HIS A 5 10.87 -17.26 2.21
N LYS A 6 11.83 -18.13 2.62
CA LYS A 6 12.32 -19.39 2.00
C LYS A 6 13.24 -19.31 0.77
N LEU A 7 14.12 -20.32 0.73
CA LEU A 7 14.98 -20.82 -0.36
C LEU A 7 16.37 -20.15 -0.60
N ALA A 8 17.37 -21.01 -0.76
CA ALA A 8 18.69 -20.79 -1.39
C ALA A 8 19.66 -19.72 -0.83
N ARG A 9 20.26 -19.96 0.35
CA ARG A 9 21.74 -20.14 0.50
C ARG A 9 22.17 -20.52 1.94
N ARG A 10 23.22 -21.35 2.04
CA ARG A 10 24.03 -21.68 3.24
C ARG A 10 23.41 -22.49 4.41
N LEU A 11 22.85 -23.66 4.12
CA LEU A 11 23.29 -24.92 4.76
C LEU A 11 23.39 -25.98 3.63
N ALA A 12 24.45 -26.76 3.40
CA ALA A 12 25.50 -27.36 4.25
C ALA A 12 25.12 -28.73 4.86
N LEU A 13 24.96 -29.75 3.99
CA LEU A 13 25.23 -31.17 4.28
C LEU A 13 25.13 -31.98 2.96
N LEU A 14 26.26 -32.19 2.27
CA LEU A 14 26.36 -33.14 1.14
C LEU A 14 27.83 -33.41 0.74
N LYS A 15 28.34 -34.59 1.10
CA LYS A 15 29.34 -35.37 0.34
C LYS A 15 29.64 -36.68 1.08
N ASP A 16 29.08 -37.78 0.55
CA ASP A 16 29.52 -39.14 0.84
C ASP A 16 30.12 -39.76 -0.45
N ARG A 17 30.52 -41.03 -0.38
CA ARG A 17 31.40 -41.75 -1.33
C ARG A 17 30.66 -42.37 -2.54
N GLY A 18 31.45 -42.67 -3.57
CA GLY A 18 31.06 -43.26 -4.87
C GLY A 18 31.91 -42.59 -5.97
N LEU A 19 32.84 -43.22 -6.70
CA LEU A 19 33.04 -44.60 -7.17
C LEU A 19 32.09 -45.01 -8.32
N ILE A 20 32.70 -45.57 -9.38
CA ILE A 20 32.12 -46.29 -10.53
C ILE A 20 31.60 -45.46 -11.74
N THR A 21 32.43 -45.48 -12.80
CA THR A 21 32.18 -45.42 -14.27
C THR A 21 31.19 -44.43 -14.91
N ALA A 22 31.72 -43.62 -15.85
CA ALA A 22 31.07 -43.30 -17.13
C ALA A 22 31.49 -44.37 -18.19
N VAL A 23 30.98 -44.47 -19.43
CA VAL A 23 30.36 -43.50 -20.37
C VAL A 23 29.35 -44.21 -21.29
N ALA A 24 28.18 -43.62 -21.61
CA ALA A 24 27.45 -43.80 -22.90
C ALA A 24 26.17 -42.92 -23.04
N VAL A 25 25.71 -42.77 -24.30
CA VAL A 25 24.34 -42.47 -24.81
C VAL A 25 24.00 -41.05 -25.31
N LEU A 26 23.71 -40.98 -26.63
CA LEU A 26 22.72 -40.15 -27.38
C LEU A 26 22.89 -40.50 -28.89
N ALA A 27 21.90 -40.82 -29.74
CA ALA A 27 20.44 -41.16 -29.68
C ALA A 27 20.17 -42.25 -30.77
N ALA A 28 19.06 -42.58 -31.48
CA ALA A 28 17.59 -42.35 -31.66
C ALA A 28 17.11 -43.43 -32.71
N ALA A 29 15.88 -43.65 -33.23
CA ALA A 29 14.43 -43.56 -32.91
C ALA A 29 13.65 -44.15 -34.15
N ALA A 30 12.37 -44.57 -34.19
CA ALA A 30 11.38 -45.14 -33.24
C ALA A 30 10.07 -45.59 -34.01
N VAL A 31 9.07 -46.19 -33.31
CA VAL A 31 7.59 -46.21 -33.61
C VAL A 31 6.94 -47.20 -34.66
N VAL A 32 6.28 -48.27 -34.14
CA VAL A 32 4.84 -48.73 -34.27
C VAL A 32 4.16 -49.35 -35.55
N ASN A 33 3.40 -50.45 -35.32
CA ASN A 33 2.14 -51.02 -35.95
C ASN A 33 2.06 -52.09 -37.08
N CYS A 34 0.90 -52.79 -37.10
CA CYS A 34 0.43 -53.87 -38.01
C CYS A 34 -1.12 -53.86 -38.22
N GLU A 35 -1.63 -54.63 -39.20
CA GLU A 35 -3.03 -55.08 -39.44
C GLU A 35 -3.00 -56.29 -40.42
N ARG A 36 -4.04 -57.07 -40.82
CA ARG A 36 -5.53 -57.09 -40.71
C ARG A 36 -6.06 -58.56 -40.78
N PRO A 37 -7.34 -58.89 -40.46
CA PRO A 37 -7.80 -60.28 -40.22
C PRO A 37 -8.92 -60.83 -41.16
N LEU A 38 -9.37 -62.09 -40.95
CA LEU A 38 -10.56 -62.75 -41.54
C LEU A 38 -11.30 -63.66 -40.51
N SER A 39 -12.50 -64.19 -40.87
CA SER A 39 -13.49 -64.84 -39.95
C SER A 39 -14.19 -66.12 -40.52
N THR A 40 -15.12 -66.74 -39.78
CA THR A 40 -15.62 -68.14 -39.91
C THR A 40 -17.17 -68.33 -39.91
N THR A 41 -17.72 -69.42 -40.49
CA THR A 41 -19.14 -69.86 -40.33
C THR A 41 -19.43 -71.39 -40.52
N ASP A 42 -20.03 -72.04 -39.50
CA ASP A 42 -21.05 -73.13 -39.45
C ASP A 42 -20.89 -74.60 -40.01
N PRO A 43 -21.68 -75.61 -39.51
CA PRO A 43 -21.29 -77.05 -39.51
C PRO A 43 -22.30 -78.14 -40.01
N ILE A 44 -21.83 -79.35 -40.38
CA ILE A 44 -22.62 -80.61 -40.59
C ILE A 44 -21.76 -81.87 -40.25
N THR A 45 -22.35 -83.07 -40.00
CA THR A 45 -21.74 -84.13 -39.14
C THR A 45 -21.50 -85.56 -39.71
N SER A 46 -21.66 -85.86 -41.01
CA SER A 46 -21.53 -87.25 -41.53
C SER A 46 -20.10 -87.70 -41.92
N VAL A 47 -19.76 -88.98 -41.69
CA VAL A 47 -18.46 -89.58 -42.05
C VAL A 47 -18.42 -90.04 -43.51
N ALA A 48 -17.38 -89.64 -44.25
CA ALA A 48 -17.14 -90.05 -45.63
C ALA A 48 -16.09 -91.18 -45.77
N ARG A 49 -15.01 -91.14 -44.98
CA ARG A 49 -13.90 -92.12 -45.06
C ARG A 49 -13.27 -92.43 -43.70
N VAL A 50 -12.67 -93.63 -43.61
CA VAL A 50 -11.66 -94.01 -42.62
C VAL A 50 -10.31 -94.04 -43.33
N VAL A 51 -9.22 -93.73 -42.63
CA VAL A 51 -7.84 -93.91 -43.12
C VAL A 51 -7.02 -94.59 -42.02
N ILE A 52 -6.29 -95.66 -42.36
CA ILE A 52 -5.28 -96.31 -41.50
C ILE A 52 -3.89 -95.73 -41.85
N SER A 53 -2.93 -95.77 -40.93
CA SER A 53 -1.53 -95.43 -41.21
C SER A 53 -0.59 -96.10 -40.19
N PRO A 54 0.58 -96.62 -40.60
CA PRO A 54 1.07 -96.74 -41.98
C PRO A 54 0.29 -97.77 -42.81
N HIS A 55 0.31 -97.66 -44.14
CA HIS A 55 -0.31 -98.64 -45.04
C HIS A 55 0.53 -99.90 -45.31
N SER A 56 1.80 -99.90 -44.92
CA SER A 56 2.60 -101.13 -44.88
C SER A 56 3.74 -101.07 -43.87
N VAL A 57 4.19 -102.24 -43.40
CA VAL A 57 5.40 -102.39 -42.57
C VAL A 57 6.04 -103.78 -42.82
N THR A 58 7.34 -103.89 -42.58
CA THR A 58 8.09 -105.16 -42.62
C THR A 58 8.79 -105.36 -41.29
N LEU A 59 8.79 -106.59 -40.78
CA LEU A 59 9.15 -106.97 -39.41
C LEU A 59 10.09 -108.18 -39.37
N GLN A 60 10.79 -108.34 -38.26
CA GLN A 60 11.31 -109.62 -37.79
C GLN A 60 10.21 -110.42 -37.05
N PRO A 61 10.33 -111.75 -36.95
CA PRO A 61 9.49 -112.56 -36.07
C PRO A 61 9.39 -111.96 -34.67
N ASN A 62 8.16 -111.78 -34.17
CA ASN A 62 7.82 -111.23 -32.86
C ASN A 62 8.01 -109.72 -32.65
N GLU A 63 8.38 -108.95 -33.66
CA GLU A 63 8.43 -107.48 -33.61
C GLU A 63 7.01 -106.86 -33.51
N LEU A 64 6.93 -105.61 -33.03
CA LEU A 64 5.69 -104.86 -32.81
C LEU A 64 5.64 -103.64 -33.74
N ALA A 65 4.46 -103.33 -34.29
CA ALA A 65 4.23 -102.13 -35.09
C ALA A 65 2.95 -101.40 -34.63
N ASP A 66 3.03 -100.08 -34.53
CA ASP A 66 1.89 -99.21 -34.18
C ASP A 66 1.22 -98.64 -35.43
N PHE A 67 -0.11 -98.59 -35.37
CA PHE A 67 -0.98 -98.05 -36.40
C PHE A 67 -1.95 -97.02 -35.79
N THR A 68 -2.35 -96.05 -36.60
CA THR A 68 -3.33 -95.02 -36.26
C THR A 68 -4.46 -95.07 -37.27
N ALA A 69 -5.71 -94.87 -36.83
CA ALA A 69 -6.89 -94.77 -37.68
C ALA A 69 -7.71 -93.53 -37.33
N ALA A 70 -8.27 -92.85 -38.34
CA ALA A 70 -9.12 -91.68 -38.15
C ALA A 70 -10.31 -91.66 -39.13
N SER A 71 -11.45 -91.19 -38.63
CA SER A 71 -12.67 -90.96 -39.42
C SER A 71 -12.74 -89.51 -39.87
N PHE A 72 -13.10 -89.25 -41.14
CA PHE A 72 -13.20 -87.90 -41.70
C PHE A 72 -14.57 -87.65 -42.36
N THR A 73 -15.07 -86.42 -42.27
CA THR A 73 -16.28 -85.96 -42.97
C THR A 73 -16.01 -85.71 -44.46
N ALA A 74 -17.05 -85.39 -45.23
CA ALA A 74 -16.91 -85.01 -46.63
C ALA A 74 -16.14 -83.68 -46.83
N ALA A 75 -16.17 -82.78 -45.84
CA ALA A 75 -15.40 -81.53 -45.85
C ALA A 75 -13.90 -81.75 -45.52
N GLY A 76 -13.55 -82.91 -44.97
CA GLY A 76 -12.18 -83.27 -44.56
C GLY A 76 -11.92 -83.13 -43.07
N ASP A 77 -12.86 -82.60 -42.29
CA ASP A 77 -12.76 -82.51 -40.82
C ASP A 77 -12.75 -83.89 -40.15
N SER A 78 -12.05 -84.01 -39.03
CA SER A 78 -12.02 -85.24 -38.23
C SER A 78 -13.33 -85.44 -37.46
N SER A 79 -13.93 -86.62 -37.60
CA SER A 79 -15.21 -86.97 -36.98
C SER A 79 -15.01 -87.84 -35.72
N PRO A 80 -15.76 -87.64 -34.62
CA PRO A 80 -15.62 -88.39 -33.36
C PRO A 80 -16.07 -89.87 -33.40
N VAL A 81 -16.43 -90.42 -34.57
CA VAL A 81 -16.91 -91.82 -34.66
C VAL A 81 -15.80 -92.83 -34.33
N GLY A 82 -16.18 -93.85 -33.56
CA GLY A 82 -15.31 -94.94 -33.11
C GLY A 82 -14.78 -95.84 -34.24
N ILE A 83 -13.64 -96.49 -33.98
CA ILE A 83 -13.00 -97.47 -34.87
C ILE A 83 -12.96 -98.85 -34.21
N LEU A 84 -13.04 -99.90 -35.03
CA LEU A 84 -12.84 -101.30 -34.69
C LEU A 84 -11.68 -101.87 -35.53
N TRP A 85 -10.77 -102.59 -34.87
CA TRP A 85 -9.56 -103.17 -35.46
C TRP A 85 -9.70 -104.69 -35.69
N HIS A 86 -9.10 -105.20 -36.78
CA HIS A 86 -9.08 -106.63 -37.11
C HIS A 86 -7.84 -106.99 -37.95
N ALA A 87 -7.33 -108.22 -37.87
CA ALA A 87 -6.15 -108.66 -38.64
C ALA A 87 -6.30 -110.11 -39.14
N THR A 88 -5.68 -110.44 -40.29
CA THR A 88 -5.77 -111.78 -40.90
C THR A 88 -4.90 -112.84 -40.22
N SER A 89 -3.87 -112.42 -39.49
CA SER A 89 -3.02 -113.25 -38.63
C SER A 89 -2.27 -112.35 -37.66
N GLY A 90 -1.72 -112.90 -36.57
CA GLY A 90 -1.14 -112.10 -35.49
C GLY A 90 -2.20 -111.50 -34.56
N VAL A 91 -1.77 -110.59 -33.68
CA VAL A 91 -2.64 -109.94 -32.69
C VAL A 91 -2.59 -108.43 -32.89
N VAL A 92 -3.75 -107.76 -32.85
CA VAL A 92 -3.85 -106.31 -32.69
C VAL A 92 -4.56 -105.99 -31.38
N SER A 93 -4.05 -105.01 -30.63
CA SER A 93 -4.70 -104.44 -29.45
C SER A 93 -4.94 -102.95 -29.65
N ASP A 94 -6.17 -102.49 -29.41
CA ASP A 94 -6.50 -101.05 -29.36
C ASP A 94 -5.78 -100.41 -28.17
N THR A 95 -5.14 -99.26 -28.40
CA THR A 95 -4.36 -98.52 -27.41
C THR A 95 -4.97 -97.15 -27.05
N GLY A 96 -6.18 -96.87 -27.53
CA GLY A 96 -7.03 -95.76 -27.11
C GLY A 96 -7.34 -94.72 -28.19
N THR A 97 -8.19 -93.76 -27.82
CA THR A 97 -8.63 -92.66 -28.66
C THR A 97 -8.16 -91.32 -28.10
N THR A 98 -7.57 -90.45 -28.91
CA THR A 98 -7.27 -89.04 -28.54
C THR A 98 -7.43 -88.15 -29.77
N GLY A 99 -8.08 -86.99 -29.62
CA GLY A 99 -8.19 -85.98 -30.69
C GLY A 99 -8.77 -86.52 -32.00
N HIS A 100 -9.84 -87.32 -31.92
CA HIS A 100 -10.53 -87.99 -33.05
C HIS A 100 -9.66 -89.01 -33.83
N ARG A 101 -8.55 -89.47 -33.24
CA ARG A 101 -7.69 -90.54 -33.77
C ARG A 101 -7.67 -91.71 -32.80
N HIS A 102 -7.68 -92.91 -33.35
CA HIS A 102 -7.67 -94.20 -32.65
C HIS A 102 -6.36 -94.92 -32.94
N TYR A 103 -5.83 -95.67 -31.98
CA TYR A 103 -4.51 -96.28 -32.09
C TYR A 103 -4.57 -97.80 -31.87
N GLY A 104 -3.74 -98.56 -32.59
CA GLY A 104 -3.76 -100.02 -32.55
C GLY A 104 -2.36 -100.62 -32.76
N ARG A 105 -1.95 -101.54 -31.88
CA ARG A 105 -0.61 -102.14 -31.88
C ARG A 105 -0.65 -103.59 -32.35
N TYR A 106 0.11 -103.91 -33.40
CA TYR A 106 0.14 -105.21 -34.09
C TYR A 106 1.44 -106.00 -33.83
N LYS A 107 1.35 -107.35 -33.82
CA LYS A 107 2.50 -108.27 -33.82
C LYS A 107 2.17 -109.63 -34.45
N ASN A 108 3.16 -110.24 -35.13
CA ASN A 108 3.12 -111.64 -35.54
C ASN A 108 4.45 -112.36 -35.26
N ALA A 109 4.40 -113.66 -35.00
CA ALA A 109 5.57 -114.52 -34.77
C ALA A 109 6.01 -115.31 -36.02
N SER A 110 5.11 -115.50 -36.99
CA SER A 110 5.35 -116.31 -38.19
C SER A 110 5.91 -115.50 -39.35
N CYS A 111 6.81 -116.11 -40.12
CA CYS A 111 7.28 -115.54 -41.39
C CYS A 111 6.20 -115.68 -42.48
N GLY A 112 5.85 -114.57 -43.13
CA GLY A 112 4.77 -114.49 -44.11
C GLY A 112 4.36 -113.05 -44.38
N ASP A 113 3.28 -112.86 -45.13
CA ASP A 113 2.70 -111.56 -45.46
C ASP A 113 1.20 -111.53 -45.08
N TYR A 114 0.77 -110.46 -44.40
CA TYR A 114 -0.50 -110.36 -43.67
C TYR A 114 -1.20 -109.00 -43.87
N LEU A 115 -2.43 -108.86 -43.37
CA LEU A 115 -3.22 -107.63 -43.41
C LEU A 115 -3.76 -107.24 -42.02
N LEU A 116 -3.77 -105.94 -41.75
CA LEU A 116 -4.44 -105.27 -40.63
C LEU A 116 -5.52 -104.33 -41.19
N ILE A 117 -6.66 -104.21 -40.52
CA ILE A 117 -7.86 -103.50 -40.99
C ILE A 117 -8.44 -102.63 -39.87
N ALA A 118 -8.84 -101.41 -40.19
CA ALA A 118 -9.54 -100.48 -39.30
C ALA A 118 -10.88 -100.06 -39.92
N SER A 119 -11.97 -100.00 -39.13
CA SER A 119 -13.33 -99.77 -39.64
C SER A 119 -14.22 -98.96 -38.69
N ASN A 120 -15.13 -98.12 -39.20
CA ASN A 120 -16.03 -97.30 -38.36
C ASN A 120 -17.44 -97.88 -38.20
N SER A 121 -18.13 -97.53 -37.11
CA SER A 121 -19.53 -97.91 -36.90
C SER A 121 -20.31 -96.85 -36.09
N PRO A 122 -21.58 -96.54 -36.45
CA PRO A 122 -22.30 -97.00 -37.65
C PRO A 122 -21.78 -96.30 -38.92
N GLY A 123 -21.45 -97.07 -39.96
CA GLY A 123 -20.99 -96.54 -41.25
C GLY A 123 -20.22 -97.54 -42.11
N TRP A 124 -19.50 -98.47 -41.48
CA TRP A 124 -18.78 -99.58 -42.11
C TRP A 124 -17.86 -99.18 -43.27
N ARG A 125 -17.26 -97.98 -43.19
CA ARG A 125 -16.09 -97.62 -44.00
C ARG A 125 -14.85 -98.19 -43.33
N SER A 126 -13.92 -98.71 -44.12
CA SER A 126 -12.69 -99.31 -43.63
C SER A 126 -11.50 -99.02 -44.53
N ASP A 127 -10.30 -99.15 -43.95
CA ASP A 127 -9.02 -99.06 -44.64
C ASP A 127 -8.07 -100.15 -44.07
N SER A 128 -7.01 -100.52 -44.80
CA SER A 128 -6.17 -101.67 -44.46
C SER A 128 -4.69 -101.51 -44.81
N ALA A 129 -3.83 -102.16 -44.02
CA ALA A 129 -2.37 -102.09 -44.10
C ALA A 129 -1.73 -103.48 -44.22
N LYS A 130 -0.60 -103.59 -44.94
CA LYS A 130 0.13 -104.85 -45.18
C LYS A 130 1.29 -105.05 -44.19
N VAL A 131 1.50 -106.27 -43.70
CA VAL A 131 2.60 -106.59 -42.78
C VAL A 131 3.40 -107.81 -43.24
N ALA A 132 4.71 -107.67 -43.44
CA ALA A 132 5.61 -108.71 -43.95
C ALA A 132 6.66 -109.16 -42.92
N VAL A 133 7.09 -110.43 -42.91
CA VAL A 133 8.02 -111.01 -41.89
C VAL A 133 9.11 -111.94 -42.51
N ARG A 134 10.42 -111.82 -42.14
CA ARG A 134 11.59 -112.45 -42.84
C ARG A 134 12.77 -112.93 -41.93
N CYS A 135 13.80 -113.63 -42.46
CA CYS A 135 14.92 -114.31 -41.72
C CYS A 135 16.38 -114.05 -42.26
N PRO A 136 17.49 -114.39 -41.52
CA PRO A 136 18.91 -114.05 -41.84
C PRO A 136 19.94 -115.21 -42.09
N VAL A 137 21.24 -114.90 -42.29
CA VAL A 137 22.37 -115.78 -42.75
C VAL A 137 23.65 -115.63 -41.85
N ALA A 138 24.78 -116.35 -42.04
CA ALA A 138 25.97 -116.41 -41.13
C ALA A 138 27.37 -116.01 -41.72
N VAL A 139 28.41 -115.83 -40.88
CA VAL A 139 29.80 -115.36 -41.22
C VAL A 139 30.88 -116.47 -41.36
N ALA A 140 31.92 -116.22 -42.17
CA ALA A 140 33.06 -117.13 -42.40
C ALA A 140 34.45 -116.63 -41.96
N SER A 141 34.81 -115.34 -42.11
CA SER A 141 36.15 -114.80 -41.73
C SER A 141 36.10 -113.32 -41.32
N VAL A 142 37.23 -112.74 -40.86
CA VAL A 142 37.41 -111.31 -40.56
C VAL A 142 38.79 -110.83 -41.04
N ALA A 143 38.83 -109.80 -41.89
CA ALA A 143 40.06 -109.11 -42.29
C ALA A 143 40.25 -107.80 -41.49
N VAL A 144 41.49 -107.40 -41.18
CA VAL A 144 41.84 -106.15 -40.47
C VAL A 144 42.81 -105.31 -41.30
N SER A 145 42.65 -103.98 -41.30
CA SER A 145 43.50 -103.04 -42.02
C SER A 145 43.69 -101.71 -41.27
N PRO A 146 44.88 -101.08 -41.29
CA PRO A 146 46.16 -101.63 -41.75
C PRO A 146 46.66 -102.78 -40.86
N ALA A 147 47.48 -103.68 -41.42
CA ALA A 147 48.01 -104.84 -40.69
C ALA A 147 49.20 -104.51 -39.76
N SER A 148 49.86 -103.36 -39.94
CA SER A 148 50.86 -102.86 -38.99
C SER A 148 51.04 -101.33 -39.06
N VAL A 149 51.59 -100.75 -37.99
CA VAL A 149 51.83 -99.30 -37.85
C VAL A 149 52.93 -99.02 -36.82
N ALA A 150 53.67 -97.93 -37.02
CA ALA A 150 54.61 -97.37 -36.04
C ALA A 150 54.18 -95.96 -35.64
N LEU A 151 54.27 -95.65 -34.34
CA LEU A 151 53.77 -94.42 -33.72
C LEU A 151 54.80 -93.85 -32.74
N GLN A 152 54.64 -92.57 -32.37
CA GLN A 152 55.26 -91.97 -31.19
C GLN A 152 54.25 -91.86 -30.06
N VAL A 153 54.72 -91.85 -28.81
CA VAL A 153 53.87 -91.65 -27.62
C VAL A 153 53.01 -90.38 -27.79
N GLY A 154 51.69 -90.54 -27.70
CA GLY A 154 50.68 -89.50 -27.91
C GLY A 154 49.93 -89.56 -29.25
N GLN A 155 50.36 -90.38 -30.21
CA GLN A 155 49.68 -90.52 -31.51
C GLN A 155 48.57 -91.58 -31.52
N THR A 156 47.69 -91.55 -32.53
CA THR A 156 46.58 -92.52 -32.71
C THR A 156 46.49 -93.02 -34.15
N VAL A 157 45.90 -94.20 -34.33
CA VAL A 157 45.60 -94.82 -35.63
C VAL A 157 44.24 -95.51 -35.58
N GLN A 158 43.44 -95.36 -36.63
CA GLN A 158 42.15 -96.03 -36.77
C GLN A 158 42.33 -97.32 -37.58
N LEU A 159 41.94 -98.46 -37.01
CA LEU A 159 41.88 -99.75 -37.69
C LEU A 159 40.45 -100.04 -38.16
N ALA A 160 40.31 -100.72 -39.29
CA ALA A 160 39.03 -101.20 -39.81
C ALA A 160 39.01 -102.73 -39.84
N ALA A 161 37.83 -103.33 -39.67
CA ALA A 161 37.64 -104.76 -39.70
C ALA A 161 36.40 -105.15 -40.53
N THR A 162 36.55 -106.13 -41.41
CA THR A 162 35.53 -106.54 -42.37
C THR A 162 35.22 -108.03 -42.21
N PRO A 163 34.08 -108.39 -41.61
CA PRO A 163 33.56 -109.76 -41.64
C PRO A 163 33.16 -110.17 -43.07
N GLN A 164 33.41 -111.42 -43.45
CA GLN A 164 33.15 -111.92 -44.80
C GLN A 164 32.41 -113.27 -44.79
N ASP A 165 31.68 -113.55 -45.86
CA ASP A 165 31.08 -114.87 -46.12
C ASP A 165 32.10 -115.87 -46.68
N THR A 166 31.67 -117.11 -46.95
CA THR A 166 32.53 -118.19 -47.45
C THR A 166 33.06 -117.96 -48.87
N GLY A 167 32.49 -117.01 -49.62
CA GLY A 167 33.00 -116.53 -50.91
C GLY A 167 33.90 -115.29 -50.82
N GLY A 168 34.14 -114.77 -49.61
CA GLY A 168 34.91 -113.55 -49.36
C GLY A 168 34.11 -112.25 -49.48
N ASN A 169 32.79 -112.31 -49.70
CA ASN A 169 31.96 -111.11 -49.81
C ASN A 169 31.79 -110.44 -48.44
N PRO A 170 31.86 -109.10 -48.33
CA PRO A 170 31.72 -108.41 -47.05
C PRO A 170 30.29 -108.54 -46.50
N LEU A 171 30.17 -109.00 -45.27
CA LEU A 171 28.90 -109.14 -44.56
C LEU A 171 28.63 -107.90 -43.70
N ALA A 172 27.69 -107.06 -44.16
CA ALA A 172 27.23 -105.89 -43.42
C ALA A 172 26.41 -106.27 -42.17
N GLY A 173 26.31 -105.35 -41.20
CA GLY A 173 25.49 -105.50 -40.00
C GLY A 173 26.03 -106.46 -38.94
N ARG A 174 27.24 -107.01 -39.12
CA ARG A 174 27.87 -107.96 -38.20
C ARG A 174 28.59 -107.24 -37.07
N VAL A 175 28.47 -107.76 -35.85
CA VAL A 175 29.14 -107.21 -34.66
C VAL A 175 30.62 -107.59 -34.67
N VAL A 176 31.50 -106.60 -34.64
CA VAL A 176 32.94 -106.78 -34.45
C VAL A 176 33.33 -106.28 -33.05
N THR A 177 34.16 -107.04 -32.34
CA THR A 177 34.78 -106.65 -31.06
C THR A 177 36.29 -106.52 -31.21
N TRP A 178 36.89 -105.57 -30.48
CA TRP A 178 38.32 -105.25 -30.57
C TRP A 178 39.03 -105.43 -29.22
N ALA A 179 40.28 -105.89 -29.24
CA ALA A 179 41.12 -106.04 -28.05
C ALA A 179 42.61 -105.74 -28.36
N SER A 180 43.38 -105.33 -27.34
CA SER A 180 44.84 -105.17 -27.41
C SER A 180 45.52 -106.14 -26.45
N ASN A 181 46.62 -106.78 -26.86
CA ASN A 181 47.41 -107.63 -25.96
C ASN A 181 48.26 -106.82 -24.95
N ASN A 182 48.44 -105.51 -25.19
CA ASN A 182 49.27 -104.64 -24.37
C ASN A 182 48.68 -103.23 -24.34
N ALA A 183 47.57 -103.09 -23.60
CA ALA A 183 46.83 -101.84 -23.45
C ALA A 183 47.61 -100.73 -22.70
N ALA A 184 48.78 -101.04 -22.11
CA ALA A 184 49.67 -100.03 -21.52
C ALA A 184 50.59 -99.37 -22.57
N VAL A 185 50.98 -100.10 -23.63
CA VAL A 185 51.68 -99.54 -24.78
C VAL A 185 50.70 -98.95 -25.78
N ALA A 186 49.67 -99.71 -26.15
CA ALA A 186 48.59 -99.21 -27.01
C ALA A 186 47.22 -99.85 -26.70
N PRO A 187 46.31 -99.14 -26.00
CA PRO A 187 44.91 -99.56 -25.89
C PRO A 187 44.17 -99.33 -27.22
N VAL A 188 43.09 -100.07 -27.43
CA VAL A 188 42.17 -99.92 -28.57
C VAL A 188 40.75 -99.68 -28.09
N THR A 189 39.98 -98.83 -28.78
CA THR A 189 38.56 -98.61 -28.52
C THR A 189 37.69 -99.70 -29.14
N ALA A 190 36.41 -99.78 -28.73
CA ALA A 190 35.41 -100.62 -29.39
C ALA A 190 35.16 -100.25 -30.87
N SER A 191 35.61 -99.08 -31.33
CA SER A 191 35.57 -98.67 -32.74
C SER A 191 36.83 -99.01 -33.53
N GLY A 192 37.86 -99.62 -32.92
CA GLY A 192 39.13 -99.95 -33.58
C GLY A 192 40.19 -98.84 -33.58
N LEU A 193 39.99 -97.74 -32.83
CA LEU A 193 40.99 -96.68 -32.69
C LEU A 193 42.05 -97.11 -31.66
N ALA A 194 43.31 -97.24 -32.07
CA ALA A 194 44.44 -97.55 -31.20
C ALA A 194 45.28 -96.30 -30.90
N THR A 195 45.69 -96.14 -29.65
CA THR A 195 46.45 -94.96 -29.16
C THR A 195 47.84 -95.39 -28.68
N ALA A 196 48.90 -94.66 -28.99
CA ALA A 196 50.24 -94.90 -28.47
C ALA A 196 50.43 -94.21 -27.10
N VAL A 197 50.56 -95.00 -26.03
CA VAL A 197 50.59 -94.51 -24.63
C VAL A 197 51.98 -94.64 -23.99
N ALA A 198 52.73 -95.70 -24.30
CA ALA A 198 54.08 -95.92 -23.79
C ALA A 198 54.99 -96.57 -24.84
N VAL A 199 56.30 -96.40 -24.70
CA VAL A 199 57.31 -97.02 -25.59
C VAL A 199 57.26 -98.55 -25.49
N GLY A 200 57.24 -99.24 -26.62
CA GLY A 200 57.15 -100.70 -26.69
C GLY A 200 56.41 -101.20 -27.93
N SER A 201 55.81 -102.38 -27.86
CA SER A 201 54.94 -102.92 -28.90
C SER A 201 53.66 -103.56 -28.35
N ALA A 202 52.63 -103.61 -29.20
CA ALA A 202 51.32 -104.20 -28.94
C ALA A 202 50.75 -104.86 -30.22
N THR A 203 49.81 -105.76 -30.05
CA THR A 203 49.04 -106.41 -31.13
C THR A 203 47.56 -106.24 -30.84
N ILE A 204 46.82 -105.78 -31.86
CA ILE A 204 45.40 -105.50 -31.82
C ILE A 204 44.64 -106.59 -32.57
N THR A 205 43.53 -107.07 -32.02
CA THR A 205 42.73 -108.18 -32.57
C THR A 205 41.28 -107.74 -32.76
N ALA A 206 40.69 -108.04 -33.92
CA ALA A 206 39.26 -107.90 -34.19
C ALA A 206 38.59 -109.29 -34.25
N THR A 207 37.37 -109.42 -33.72
CA THR A 207 36.61 -110.69 -33.67
C THR A 207 35.15 -110.49 -34.08
N SER A 208 34.61 -111.36 -34.94
CA SER A 208 33.18 -111.40 -35.31
C SER A 208 32.74 -112.85 -35.49
N GLU A 209 31.61 -113.25 -34.89
CA GLU A 209 31.03 -114.62 -34.98
C GLU A 209 32.08 -115.75 -34.80
N GLY A 210 33.01 -115.58 -33.86
CA GLY A 210 34.07 -116.54 -33.54
C GLY A 210 35.26 -116.58 -34.50
N LYS A 211 35.35 -115.64 -35.45
CA LYS A 211 36.44 -115.51 -36.43
C LYS A 211 37.23 -114.22 -36.20
N THR A 212 38.54 -114.24 -36.46
CA THR A 212 39.46 -113.17 -36.02
C THR A 212 40.42 -112.68 -37.10
N GLY A 213 40.86 -111.42 -36.97
CA GLY A 213 42.01 -110.84 -37.70
C GLY A 213 42.80 -109.89 -36.79
N THR A 214 44.03 -109.51 -37.17
CA THR A 214 44.97 -108.79 -36.28
C THR A 214 45.81 -107.71 -36.96
N ALA A 215 46.29 -106.72 -36.20
CA ALA A 215 47.26 -105.71 -36.60
C ALA A 215 48.34 -105.46 -35.53
N ALA A 216 49.56 -105.09 -35.93
CA ALA A 216 50.67 -104.81 -35.01
C ALA A 216 50.97 -103.30 -34.83
N VAL A 217 51.31 -102.86 -33.61
CA VAL A 217 51.60 -101.47 -33.25
C VAL A 217 52.97 -101.39 -32.54
N ALA A 218 53.85 -100.52 -33.01
CA ALA A 218 55.12 -100.19 -32.34
C ALA A 218 55.16 -98.72 -31.92
N VAL A 219 55.75 -98.41 -30.76
CA VAL A 219 55.74 -97.07 -30.15
C VAL A 219 57.14 -96.65 -29.70
N ALA A 220 57.56 -95.43 -30.09
CA ALA A 220 58.86 -94.84 -29.76
C ALA A 220 58.77 -93.50 -28.99
N SER A 221 59.88 -93.10 -28.35
CA SER A 221 60.02 -91.85 -27.59
C SER A 221 60.47 -90.66 -28.45
N VAL A 222 60.09 -89.45 -28.04
CA VAL A 222 60.59 -88.19 -28.62
C VAL A 222 61.99 -87.85 -28.09
N PRO A 223 62.98 -87.54 -28.95
CA PRO A 223 64.37 -87.25 -28.55
C PRO A 223 64.59 -85.79 -28.12
N VAL A 224 65.63 -85.53 -27.33
CA VAL A 224 66.06 -84.16 -26.98
C VAL A 224 66.69 -83.45 -28.19
N ALA A 225 66.09 -82.33 -28.59
CA ALA A 225 66.63 -81.45 -29.62
C ALA A 225 67.60 -80.39 -29.05
N SER A 226 67.29 -79.82 -27.88
CA SER A 226 68.08 -78.77 -27.22
C SER A 226 67.99 -78.84 -25.69
N VAL A 227 68.88 -78.14 -24.98
CA VAL A 227 68.79 -77.93 -23.52
C VAL A 227 68.84 -76.42 -23.26
N ALA A 228 67.83 -75.88 -22.57
CA ALA A 228 67.81 -74.49 -22.14
C ALA A 228 68.30 -74.38 -20.69
N VAL A 229 69.21 -73.45 -20.39
CA VAL A 229 69.67 -73.16 -19.02
C VAL A 229 69.12 -71.79 -18.60
N THR A 230 68.58 -71.71 -17.39
CA THR A 230 67.92 -70.53 -16.83
C THR A 230 68.45 -70.22 -15.42
N PRO A 231 68.85 -68.98 -15.12
CA PRO A 231 69.08 -67.89 -16.07
C PRO A 231 70.28 -68.19 -17.01
N ALA A 232 70.26 -67.62 -18.22
CA ALA A 232 71.34 -67.79 -19.20
C ALA A 232 72.62 -66.98 -18.87
N SER A 233 72.56 -66.11 -17.87
CA SER A 233 73.72 -65.54 -17.20
C SER A 233 73.36 -65.09 -15.79
N ALA A 234 74.36 -65.00 -14.91
CA ALA A 234 74.19 -64.41 -13.58
C ALA A 234 75.49 -63.75 -13.12
N THR A 235 75.36 -62.81 -12.18
CA THR A 235 76.51 -62.17 -11.53
C THR A 235 76.45 -62.43 -10.03
N VAL A 236 77.55 -62.94 -9.46
CA VAL A 236 77.71 -63.18 -8.02
C VAL A 236 78.95 -62.47 -7.49
N GLN A 237 79.06 -62.30 -6.17
CA GLN A 237 80.30 -61.91 -5.53
C GLN A 237 81.15 -63.16 -5.22
N ALA A 238 82.47 -63.01 -5.14
CA ALA A 238 83.34 -64.06 -4.63
C ALA A 238 82.88 -64.54 -3.24
N GLY A 239 82.71 -65.85 -3.07
CA GLY A 239 82.14 -66.49 -1.88
C GLY A 239 80.60 -66.65 -1.87
N GLN A 240 79.88 -66.20 -2.91
CA GLN A 240 78.41 -66.30 -2.99
C GLN A 240 77.94 -67.31 -4.05
N THR A 241 76.70 -67.79 -3.90
CA THR A 241 76.12 -68.84 -4.75
C THR A 241 74.94 -68.37 -5.61
N VAL A 242 74.72 -69.02 -6.75
CA VAL A 242 73.52 -68.86 -7.60
C VAL A 242 73.06 -70.22 -8.14
N GLN A 243 71.76 -70.48 -8.10
CA GLN A 243 71.15 -71.72 -8.60
C GLN A 243 70.77 -71.57 -10.08
N LEU A 244 71.17 -72.54 -10.91
CA LEU A 244 70.72 -72.68 -12.29
C LEU A 244 69.73 -73.83 -12.44
N ALA A 245 68.79 -73.71 -13.37
CA ALA A 245 67.90 -74.78 -13.80
C ALA A 245 68.16 -75.12 -15.26
N ALA A 246 68.04 -76.40 -15.64
CA ALA A 246 68.20 -76.86 -17.01
C ALA A 246 66.97 -77.66 -17.46
N THR A 247 66.48 -77.35 -18.66
CA THR A 247 65.27 -77.93 -19.25
C THR A 247 65.60 -78.47 -20.64
N PRO A 248 65.76 -79.80 -20.79
CA PRO A 248 65.78 -80.46 -22.10
C PRO A 248 64.47 -80.25 -22.85
N LYS A 249 64.53 -80.12 -24.18
CA LYS A 249 63.38 -79.83 -25.03
C LYS A 249 63.36 -80.66 -26.30
N ASP A 250 62.17 -80.96 -26.81
CA ASP A 250 61.97 -81.58 -28.12
C ASP A 250 62.24 -80.60 -29.28
N ALA A 251 62.10 -81.09 -30.53
CA ALA A 251 62.33 -80.28 -31.74
C ALA A 251 61.32 -79.14 -31.94
N ASN A 252 60.18 -79.18 -31.24
CA ASN A 252 59.13 -78.16 -31.27
C ASN A 252 59.28 -77.16 -30.10
N GLY A 253 60.25 -77.36 -29.20
CA GLY A 253 60.52 -76.51 -28.04
C GLY A 253 59.79 -76.89 -26.75
N ASN A 254 59.03 -78.00 -26.74
CA ASN A 254 58.31 -78.51 -25.57
C ASN A 254 59.29 -79.08 -24.53
N PRO A 255 59.10 -78.85 -23.23
CA PRO A 255 59.97 -79.40 -22.19
C PRO A 255 59.83 -80.93 -22.06
N LEU A 256 60.97 -81.63 -22.02
CA LEU A 256 61.05 -83.08 -21.83
C LEU A 256 61.46 -83.40 -20.39
N SER A 257 60.58 -84.11 -19.67
CA SER A 257 60.80 -84.52 -18.28
C SER A 257 61.50 -85.88 -18.16
N GLY A 258 61.99 -86.18 -16.95
CA GLY A 258 62.62 -87.47 -16.62
C GLY A 258 63.97 -87.73 -17.30
N ARG A 259 64.65 -86.71 -17.83
CA ARG A 259 65.93 -86.84 -18.52
C ARG A 259 67.11 -86.55 -17.58
N ALA A 260 68.21 -87.27 -17.77
CA ALA A 260 69.44 -87.09 -17.00
C ALA A 260 70.22 -85.86 -17.49
N ILE A 261 70.62 -84.99 -16.57
CA ILE A 261 71.35 -83.75 -16.87
C ILE A 261 72.71 -83.78 -16.14
N GLY A 262 73.79 -83.67 -16.89
CA GLY A 262 75.14 -83.44 -16.36
C GLY A 262 75.48 -81.96 -16.35
N TRP A 263 76.11 -81.47 -15.26
CA TRP A 263 76.57 -80.09 -15.11
C TRP A 263 78.10 -80.01 -15.08
N SER A 264 78.68 -78.96 -15.67
CA SER A 264 80.12 -78.67 -15.62
C SER A 264 80.41 -77.17 -15.67
N SER A 265 81.62 -76.76 -15.25
CA SER A 265 82.16 -75.40 -15.39
C SER A 265 83.38 -75.43 -16.29
N ASN A 266 83.55 -74.41 -17.15
CA ASN A 266 84.79 -74.26 -17.92
C ASN A 266 85.96 -73.68 -17.11
N ASN A 267 85.71 -73.13 -15.91
CA ASN A 267 86.72 -72.46 -15.11
C ASN A 267 86.43 -72.55 -13.60
N LEU A 268 86.91 -73.63 -12.97
CA LEU A 268 86.68 -73.98 -11.56
C LEU A 268 87.35 -73.03 -10.55
N SER A 269 88.38 -72.26 -10.95
CA SER A 269 88.98 -71.24 -10.07
C SER A 269 88.20 -69.92 -10.06
N VAL A 270 87.28 -69.71 -11.02
CA VAL A 270 86.33 -68.60 -11.02
C VAL A 270 84.98 -69.04 -10.48
N ALA A 271 84.38 -70.13 -10.97
CA ALA A 271 83.12 -70.66 -10.44
C ALA A 271 83.01 -72.19 -10.52
N ASN A 272 82.56 -72.80 -9.42
CA ASN A 272 82.30 -74.24 -9.29
C ASN A 272 80.80 -74.53 -9.38
N VAL A 273 80.39 -75.64 -10.01
CA VAL A 273 78.98 -76.08 -10.05
C VAL A 273 78.84 -77.50 -9.49
N ASN A 274 77.75 -77.79 -8.78
CA ASN A 274 77.44 -79.12 -8.27
C ASN A 274 76.46 -79.90 -9.18
N ALA A 275 76.17 -81.16 -8.85
CA ALA A 275 75.26 -82.00 -9.61
C ALA A 275 73.79 -81.51 -9.65
N SER A 276 73.39 -80.60 -8.75
CA SER A 276 72.05 -80.00 -8.74
C SER A 276 71.98 -78.65 -9.47
N GLY A 277 73.05 -78.20 -10.15
CA GLY A 277 73.11 -76.91 -10.85
C GLY A 277 73.34 -75.69 -9.93
N LEU A 278 73.68 -75.89 -8.66
CA LEU A 278 74.08 -74.80 -7.77
C LEU A 278 75.53 -74.41 -8.06
N VAL A 279 75.75 -73.13 -8.34
CA VAL A 279 77.05 -72.54 -8.67
C VAL A 279 77.57 -71.71 -7.51
N THR A 280 78.85 -71.82 -7.19
CA THR A 280 79.57 -70.99 -6.21
C THR A 280 80.63 -70.14 -6.92
N GLY A 281 80.57 -68.82 -6.78
CA GLY A 281 81.64 -67.91 -7.23
C GLY A 281 82.83 -67.97 -6.28
N VAL A 282 84.03 -68.15 -6.83
CA VAL A 282 85.27 -68.41 -6.08
C VAL A 282 86.18 -67.18 -6.09
N ALA A 283 86.50 -66.65 -7.27
CA ALA A 283 87.40 -65.51 -7.46
C ALA A 283 86.95 -64.65 -8.65
N PRO A 284 87.38 -63.37 -8.75
CA PRO A 284 86.91 -62.46 -9.79
C PRO A 284 87.21 -62.95 -11.21
N GLY A 285 86.22 -62.87 -12.10
CA GLY A 285 86.36 -63.32 -13.49
C GLY A 285 85.01 -63.66 -14.13
N SER A 286 85.04 -64.48 -15.18
CA SER A 286 83.82 -65.07 -15.76
C SER A 286 84.05 -66.55 -16.11
N ALA A 287 83.03 -67.37 -15.89
CA ALA A 287 83.03 -68.82 -16.13
C ALA A 287 81.70 -69.24 -16.76
N THR A 288 81.75 -70.10 -17.78
CA THR A 288 80.56 -70.67 -18.42
C THR A 288 80.22 -72.01 -17.78
N ILE A 289 79.02 -72.10 -17.24
CA ILE A 289 78.44 -73.31 -16.66
C ILE A 289 77.58 -74.00 -17.73
N THR A 290 77.84 -75.27 -18.01
CA THR A 290 77.17 -76.04 -19.07
C THR A 290 76.28 -77.12 -18.46
N ALA A 291 75.07 -77.28 -18.99
CA ALA A 291 74.19 -78.41 -18.73
C ALA A 291 74.06 -79.26 -20.01
N ALA A 292 74.15 -80.59 -19.89
CA ALA A 292 74.06 -81.51 -21.02
C ALA A 292 73.11 -82.70 -20.75
N SER A 293 72.34 -83.08 -21.77
CA SER A 293 71.37 -84.20 -21.76
C SER A 293 71.29 -84.81 -23.17
N GLU A 294 71.36 -86.14 -23.28
CA GLU A 294 71.22 -86.88 -24.55
C GLU A 294 72.12 -86.35 -25.71
N GLY A 295 73.35 -85.92 -25.39
CA GLY A 295 74.30 -85.37 -26.38
C GLY A 295 74.01 -83.93 -26.84
N LYS A 296 73.01 -83.27 -26.26
CA LYS A 296 72.72 -81.83 -26.45
C LYS A 296 73.08 -81.06 -25.19
N SER A 297 73.39 -79.78 -25.33
CA SER A 297 73.75 -78.92 -24.20
C SER A 297 73.23 -77.49 -24.35
N GLY A 298 73.24 -76.78 -23.22
CA GLY A 298 73.05 -75.34 -23.11
C GLY A 298 73.97 -74.80 -22.03
N GLY A 299 74.28 -73.50 -22.07
CA GLY A 299 75.20 -72.88 -21.12
C GLY A 299 74.66 -71.60 -20.51
N ALA A 300 75.20 -71.23 -19.34
CA ALA A 300 74.99 -69.95 -18.70
C ALA A 300 76.33 -69.30 -18.30
N VAL A 301 76.45 -67.99 -18.49
CA VAL A 301 77.68 -67.24 -18.16
C VAL A 301 77.58 -66.67 -16.75
N ILE A 302 78.51 -67.07 -15.88
CA ILE A 302 78.58 -66.65 -14.49
C ILE A 302 79.75 -65.69 -14.31
N THR A 303 79.45 -64.42 -14.11
CA THR A 303 80.44 -63.39 -13.78
C THR A 303 80.59 -63.31 -12.28
N VAL A 304 81.83 -63.38 -11.79
CA VAL A 304 82.16 -63.27 -10.38
C VAL A 304 82.86 -61.94 -10.16
N ASN A 305 82.30 -61.11 -9.31
CA ASN A 305 82.84 -59.81 -8.94
C ASN A 305 83.72 -59.91 -7.67
N PRO A 306 84.68 -58.99 -7.49
CA PRO A 306 85.44 -58.88 -6.26
C PRO A 306 84.57 -58.38 -5.11
N ALA A 307 84.66 -59.07 -3.96
CA ALA A 307 83.99 -58.67 -2.74
C ALA A 307 84.34 -57.21 -2.37
N PRO A 308 83.36 -56.35 -2.02
CA PRO A 308 83.64 -54.93 -1.77
C PRO A 308 84.56 -54.71 -0.56
N VAL A 309 85.60 -53.91 -0.75
CA VAL A 309 86.39 -53.34 0.37
C VAL A 309 85.45 -52.44 1.19
N PRO A 310 85.35 -52.58 2.53
CA PRO A 310 84.45 -51.76 3.34
C PRO A 310 84.93 -50.31 3.43
N VAL A 311 83.99 -49.36 3.53
CA VAL A 311 84.32 -47.98 3.92
C VAL A 311 84.80 -47.95 5.38
N ALA A 312 85.98 -47.37 5.60
CA ALA A 312 86.56 -47.15 6.93
C ALA A 312 86.46 -45.70 7.41
N SER A 313 86.27 -44.72 6.51
CA SER A 313 86.01 -43.32 6.84
C SER A 313 85.29 -42.58 5.71
N VAL A 314 84.67 -41.45 6.01
CA VAL A 314 84.08 -40.54 5.00
C VAL A 314 84.64 -39.14 5.22
N GLY A 315 85.35 -38.60 4.24
CA GLY A 315 85.75 -37.18 4.24
C GLY A 315 84.65 -36.30 3.65
N VAL A 316 84.46 -35.09 4.17
CA VAL A 316 83.52 -34.09 3.64
C VAL A 316 84.26 -32.78 3.36
N THR A 317 84.06 -32.22 2.17
CA THR A 317 84.74 -31.01 1.70
C THR A 317 83.75 -30.04 1.05
N PRO A 318 83.78 -28.74 1.38
CA PRO A 318 84.52 -28.12 2.48
C PRO A 318 84.01 -28.58 3.86
N GLY A 319 84.90 -28.65 4.85
CA GLY A 319 84.56 -29.03 6.23
C GLY A 319 83.77 -27.97 7.01
N SER A 320 83.66 -26.75 6.48
CA SER A 320 82.75 -25.72 6.98
C SER A 320 82.44 -24.68 5.92
N ALA A 321 81.32 -23.96 6.07
CA ALA A 321 80.96 -22.81 5.25
C ALA A 321 80.18 -21.78 6.08
N THR A 322 80.35 -20.49 5.76
CA THR A 322 79.54 -19.40 6.33
C THR A 322 78.82 -18.66 5.21
N MET A 323 77.50 -18.49 5.31
CA MET A 323 76.64 -17.97 4.25
C MET A 323 75.47 -17.16 4.81
N GLN A 324 74.84 -16.30 4.01
CA GLN A 324 73.54 -15.71 4.37
C GLN A 324 72.40 -16.63 3.94
N ALA A 325 71.26 -16.58 4.66
CA ALA A 325 70.08 -17.39 4.35
C ALA A 325 69.61 -17.23 2.89
N GLY A 326 69.22 -18.35 2.26
CA GLY A 326 68.87 -18.42 0.83
C GLY A 326 70.03 -18.75 -0.10
N GLN A 327 71.29 -18.69 0.36
CA GLN A 327 72.45 -19.13 -0.41
C GLN A 327 72.67 -20.65 -0.32
N THR A 328 73.37 -21.21 -1.31
CA THR A 328 73.68 -22.63 -1.41
C THR A 328 75.19 -22.91 -1.46
N VAL A 329 75.60 -24.06 -0.94
CA VAL A 329 76.97 -24.59 -1.07
C VAL A 329 76.92 -26.09 -1.38
N GLN A 330 77.70 -26.51 -2.38
CA GLN A 330 77.82 -27.93 -2.73
C GLN A 330 78.90 -28.56 -1.84
N LEU A 331 78.52 -29.54 -1.01
CA LEU A 331 79.47 -30.39 -0.30
C LEU A 331 79.78 -31.64 -1.13
N ALA A 332 81.03 -32.08 -1.12
CA ALA A 332 81.45 -33.36 -1.67
C ALA A 332 81.78 -34.31 -0.51
N ALA A 333 81.31 -35.56 -0.60
CA ALA A 333 81.69 -36.64 0.31
C ALA A 333 82.55 -37.66 -0.42
N THR A 334 83.62 -38.10 0.24
CA THR A 334 84.55 -39.11 -0.28
C THR A 334 84.70 -40.22 0.75
N PRO A 335 83.91 -41.32 0.62
CA PRO A 335 84.17 -42.56 1.34
C PRO A 335 85.56 -43.10 1.01
N LYS A 336 86.23 -43.72 1.99
CA LYS A 336 87.60 -44.22 1.87
C LYS A 336 87.78 -45.60 2.51
N ASP A 337 88.73 -46.38 1.98
CA ASP A 337 89.17 -47.62 2.61
C ASP A 337 90.03 -47.37 3.86
N VAL A 338 90.45 -48.45 4.52
CA VAL A 338 91.32 -48.40 5.73
C VAL A 338 92.71 -47.81 5.46
N ASN A 339 93.14 -47.74 4.20
CA ASN A 339 94.41 -47.16 3.78
C ASN A 339 94.27 -45.69 3.32
N GLY A 340 93.05 -45.14 3.35
CA GLY A 340 92.75 -43.76 2.94
C GLY A 340 92.48 -43.55 1.44
N ASN A 341 92.42 -44.62 0.64
CA ASN A 341 92.10 -44.57 -0.78
C ASN A 341 90.61 -44.25 -1.01
N PRO A 342 90.23 -43.39 -1.97
CA PRO A 342 88.84 -43.06 -2.25
C PRO A 342 88.07 -44.26 -2.84
N LEU A 343 86.92 -44.59 -2.26
CA LEU A 343 86.01 -45.63 -2.71
C LEU A 343 84.87 -45.02 -3.53
N SER A 344 84.92 -45.21 -4.85
CA SER A 344 83.86 -44.78 -5.77
C SER A 344 82.63 -45.70 -5.75
N GLY A 345 81.50 -45.20 -6.24
CA GLY A 345 80.25 -45.96 -6.38
C GLY A 345 79.52 -46.29 -5.07
N ARG A 346 80.01 -45.84 -3.91
CA ARG A 346 79.36 -46.08 -2.61
C ARG A 346 78.24 -45.10 -2.36
N VAL A 347 77.13 -45.60 -1.79
CA VAL A 347 75.97 -44.77 -1.46
C VAL A 347 76.32 -43.89 -0.27
N VAL A 348 76.23 -42.57 -0.47
CA VAL A 348 76.31 -41.58 0.61
C VAL A 348 74.92 -41.06 0.91
N THR A 349 74.49 -41.16 2.16
CA THR A 349 73.29 -40.49 2.67
C THR A 349 73.67 -39.19 3.38
N TRP A 350 72.97 -38.11 3.06
CA TRP A 350 73.20 -36.79 3.64
C TRP A 350 72.07 -36.44 4.63
N ALA A 351 72.44 -35.88 5.77
CA ALA A 351 71.50 -35.42 6.80
C ALA A 351 71.94 -34.07 7.37
N SER A 352 70.97 -33.21 7.72
CA SER A 352 71.22 -32.00 8.51
C SER A 352 70.76 -32.21 9.95
N SER A 353 71.59 -31.81 10.91
CA SER A 353 71.24 -31.79 12.33
C SER A 353 70.15 -30.76 12.66
N THR A 354 70.05 -29.67 11.87
CA THR A 354 69.00 -28.63 11.99
C THR A 354 68.51 -28.22 10.61
N PRO A 355 67.59 -28.99 9.98
CA PRO A 355 67.04 -28.68 8.66
C PRO A 355 66.39 -27.29 8.54
N ALA A 356 65.90 -26.73 9.65
CA ALA A 356 65.34 -25.37 9.71
C ALA A 356 66.40 -24.25 9.61
N VAL A 357 67.68 -24.55 9.85
CA VAL A 357 68.81 -23.63 9.69
C VAL A 357 69.46 -23.84 8.33
N ALA A 358 69.73 -25.09 7.95
CA ALA A 358 70.16 -25.44 6.60
C ALA A 358 69.68 -26.85 6.21
N THR A 359 69.11 -27.01 5.02
CA THR A 359 68.77 -28.31 4.43
C THR A 359 69.92 -28.83 3.58
N VAL A 360 69.96 -30.15 3.34
CA VAL A 360 70.87 -30.79 2.39
C VAL A 360 70.08 -31.78 1.54
N ASN A 361 70.38 -31.86 0.24
CA ASN A 361 69.74 -32.80 -0.68
C ASN A 361 70.57 -34.10 -0.84
N ALA A 362 70.05 -35.06 -1.60
CA ALA A 362 70.73 -36.34 -1.85
C ALA A 362 72.07 -36.22 -2.61
N SER A 363 72.34 -35.10 -3.31
CA SER A 363 73.61 -34.84 -3.98
C SER A 363 74.62 -34.05 -3.13
N GLY A 364 74.32 -33.75 -1.86
CA GLY A 364 75.19 -32.96 -0.97
C GLY A 364 75.10 -31.45 -1.17
N LEU A 365 74.15 -30.95 -1.98
CA LEU A 365 73.88 -29.52 -2.09
C LEU A 365 73.15 -29.06 -0.83
N VAL A 366 73.76 -28.14 -0.10
CA VAL A 366 73.21 -27.51 1.09
C VAL A 366 72.55 -26.19 0.72
N THR A 367 71.34 -25.95 1.23
CA THR A 367 70.64 -24.66 1.15
C THR A 367 70.49 -24.09 2.55
N SER A 368 70.99 -22.87 2.77
CA SER A 368 70.76 -22.14 4.01
C SER A 368 69.32 -21.61 4.08
N VAL A 369 68.66 -21.77 5.23
CA VAL A 369 67.23 -21.51 5.42
C VAL A 369 66.99 -20.38 6.43
N ALA A 370 67.66 -20.42 7.58
CA ALA A 370 67.54 -19.41 8.63
C ALA A 370 68.87 -19.22 9.38
N ALA A 371 69.06 -18.07 10.02
CA ALA A 371 70.27 -17.78 10.77
C ALA A 371 70.46 -18.74 11.96
N GLY A 372 71.69 -19.20 12.18
CA GLY A 372 72.03 -20.23 13.17
C GLY A 372 73.24 -21.05 12.73
N SER A 373 73.42 -22.24 13.31
CA SER A 373 74.43 -23.21 12.84
C SER A 373 73.82 -24.60 12.69
N ALA A 374 74.27 -25.33 11.67
CA ALA A 374 73.83 -26.68 11.33
C ALA A 374 75.04 -27.54 10.91
N THR A 375 75.25 -28.64 11.62
CA THR A 375 76.19 -29.68 11.17
C THR A 375 75.49 -30.55 10.12
N ILE A 376 76.10 -30.65 8.93
CA ILE A 376 75.69 -31.54 7.85
C ILE A 376 76.56 -32.80 7.93
N THR A 377 75.92 -33.97 7.92
CA THR A 377 76.59 -35.27 8.02
C THR A 377 76.40 -36.07 6.74
N ALA A 378 77.49 -36.61 6.20
CA ALA A 378 77.48 -37.57 5.11
C ALA A 378 77.86 -38.95 5.67
N THR A 379 77.05 -39.97 5.41
CA THR A 379 77.22 -41.33 5.94
C THR A 379 77.26 -42.36 4.82
N SER A 380 78.19 -43.32 4.88
CA SER A 380 78.31 -44.42 3.94
C SER A 380 78.76 -45.68 4.67
N GLU A 381 78.05 -46.80 4.49
CA GLU A 381 78.35 -48.11 5.12
C GLU A 381 78.56 -48.06 6.65
N GLY A 382 77.89 -47.13 7.33
CA GLY A 382 77.97 -46.94 8.78
C GLY A 382 79.09 -46.01 9.27
N GLN A 383 79.96 -45.54 8.37
CA GLN A 383 80.96 -44.50 8.65
C GLN A 383 80.45 -43.12 8.23
N SER A 384 80.84 -42.07 8.97
CA SER A 384 80.34 -40.71 8.76
C SER A 384 81.44 -39.66 8.73
N GLY A 385 81.21 -38.59 7.97
CA GLY A 385 81.97 -37.34 7.99
C GLY A 385 81.03 -36.15 8.12
N THR A 386 81.53 -35.01 8.60
CA THR A 386 80.70 -33.84 8.91
C THR A 386 81.28 -32.54 8.37
N ALA A 387 80.39 -31.58 8.07
CA ALA A 387 80.75 -30.18 7.80
C ALA A 387 79.86 -29.22 8.59
N LEU A 388 80.43 -28.12 9.08
CA LEU A 388 79.70 -27.12 9.87
C LEU A 388 79.23 -25.94 8.99
N ILE A 389 77.92 -25.73 8.91
CA ILE A 389 77.30 -24.64 8.15
C ILE A 389 76.82 -23.57 9.12
N SER A 390 77.42 -22.39 9.05
CA SER A 390 77.03 -21.23 9.85
C SER A 390 76.26 -20.23 8.99
N VAL A 391 74.97 -20.08 9.27
CA VAL A 391 74.10 -19.17 8.52
C VAL A 391 74.00 -17.85 9.26
N THR A 392 74.48 -16.77 8.64
CA THR A 392 74.39 -15.43 9.20
C THR A 392 73.07 -14.75 8.83
N ALA A 393 72.62 -13.86 9.70
CA ALA A 393 71.52 -12.96 9.40
C ALA A 393 71.94 -11.98 8.29
N ALA A 394 71.15 -11.88 7.22
CA ALA A 394 71.26 -10.74 6.30
C ALA A 394 70.90 -9.45 7.09
N PRO A 395 71.71 -8.38 7.03
CA PRO A 395 71.48 -7.18 7.81
C PRO A 395 70.25 -6.42 7.31
N VAL A 396 69.51 -5.77 8.21
CA VAL A 396 68.48 -4.81 7.82
C VAL A 396 69.14 -3.61 7.14
N ALA A 397 68.72 -3.31 5.91
CA ALA A 397 69.13 -2.13 5.14
C ALA A 397 68.05 -1.03 5.11
N SER A 398 66.79 -1.38 5.34
CA SER A 398 65.68 -0.43 5.53
C SER A 398 64.54 -1.03 6.34
N VAL A 399 63.66 -0.20 6.91
CA VAL A 399 62.41 -0.65 7.53
C VAL A 399 61.25 0.06 6.85
N ALA A 400 60.31 -0.70 6.28
CA ALA A 400 59.08 -0.15 5.72
C ALA A 400 57.97 -0.20 6.79
N VAL A 401 57.33 0.94 7.06
CA VAL A 401 56.17 1.02 7.97
C VAL A 401 54.89 1.22 7.17
N THR A 402 53.82 0.53 7.54
CA THR A 402 52.53 0.57 6.83
C THR A 402 51.37 0.63 7.84
N PRO A 403 50.39 1.53 7.70
CA PRO A 403 50.35 2.66 6.74
C PRO A 403 51.44 3.71 7.01
N ALA A 404 51.85 4.45 6.00
CA ALA A 404 52.85 5.53 6.12
C ALA A 404 52.29 6.84 6.71
N ALA A 405 50.96 7.00 6.72
CA ALA A 405 50.25 8.09 7.39
C ALA A 405 48.87 7.60 7.86
N VAL A 406 48.40 8.05 9.01
CA VAL A 406 47.07 7.72 9.56
C VAL A 406 46.44 8.93 10.25
N GLY A 407 45.19 9.24 9.91
CA GLY A 407 44.36 10.15 10.70
C GLY A 407 43.59 9.39 11.77
N LEU A 408 43.62 9.85 13.02
CA LEU A 408 42.92 9.25 14.16
C LEU A 408 42.14 10.31 14.95
N GLN A 409 41.18 9.85 15.76
CA GLN A 409 40.56 10.65 16.81
C GLN A 409 41.10 10.18 18.19
N PRO A 410 41.08 11.02 19.24
CA PRO A 410 41.49 10.59 20.59
C PRO A 410 40.79 9.31 21.03
N GLY A 411 41.55 8.36 21.61
CA GLY A 411 41.09 7.00 21.94
C GLY A 411 41.06 6.02 20.78
N GLY A 412 41.17 6.48 19.53
CA GLY A 412 41.27 5.63 18.33
C GLY A 412 42.61 4.90 18.24
N THR A 413 42.59 3.67 17.72
CA THR A 413 43.78 2.81 17.58
C THR A 413 44.04 2.40 16.15
N VAL A 414 45.31 2.29 15.75
CA VAL A 414 45.73 1.67 14.49
C VAL A 414 46.89 0.71 14.72
N GLN A 415 46.80 -0.49 14.14
CA GLN A 415 47.93 -1.43 14.12
C GLN A 415 48.85 -1.05 12.95
N LEU A 416 50.04 -0.54 13.25
CA LEU A 416 51.09 -0.37 12.25
C LEU A 416 51.85 -1.69 12.06
N THR A 417 52.26 -1.97 10.84
CA THR A 417 53.15 -3.10 10.53
C THR A 417 54.51 -2.54 10.11
N ALA A 418 55.58 -3.02 10.75
CA ALA A 418 56.95 -2.75 10.33
C ALA A 418 57.53 -3.99 9.66
N THR A 419 58.07 -3.81 8.46
CA THR A 419 58.74 -4.84 7.67
C THR A 419 60.19 -4.41 7.45
N PRO A 420 61.14 -4.88 8.27
CA PRO A 420 62.56 -4.77 7.99
C PRO A 420 62.89 -5.48 6.67
N LYS A 421 63.87 -4.94 5.92
CA LYS A 421 64.24 -5.43 4.58
C LYS A 421 65.75 -5.49 4.40
N ASP A 422 66.20 -6.42 3.57
CA ASP A 422 67.60 -6.48 3.11
C ASP A 422 67.90 -5.38 2.07
N ALA A 423 69.15 -5.31 1.60
CA ALA A 423 69.59 -4.35 0.59
C ALA A 423 68.94 -4.54 -0.80
N ASN A 424 68.30 -5.69 -1.05
CA ASN A 424 67.57 -5.99 -2.28
C ASN A 424 66.05 -5.71 -2.15
N GLY A 425 65.59 -5.30 -0.96
CA GLY A 425 64.18 -5.01 -0.66
C GLY A 425 63.36 -6.21 -0.19
N ASN A 426 63.97 -7.38 0.01
CA ASN A 426 63.30 -8.59 0.51
C ASN A 426 62.93 -8.44 1.99
N PRO A 427 61.74 -8.89 2.44
CA PRO A 427 61.33 -8.79 3.84
C PRO A 427 62.12 -9.75 4.74
N LEU A 428 62.67 -9.23 5.84
CA LEU A 428 63.43 -9.98 6.84
C LEU A 428 62.55 -10.32 8.05
N THR A 429 62.37 -11.63 8.29
CA THR A 429 61.57 -12.14 9.41
C THR A 429 62.41 -12.37 10.67
N GLY A 430 61.76 -12.45 11.83
CA GLY A 430 62.42 -12.70 13.13
C GLY A 430 63.33 -11.57 13.64
N ARG A 431 63.30 -10.39 12.99
CA ARG A 431 64.06 -9.21 13.40
C ARG A 431 63.37 -8.47 14.54
N GLY A 432 64.13 -8.03 15.53
CA GLY A 432 63.63 -7.19 16.61
C GLY A 432 63.28 -5.80 16.09
N VAL A 433 62.04 -5.36 16.29
CA VAL A 433 61.57 -4.00 15.98
C VAL A 433 61.29 -3.27 17.28
N VAL A 434 61.94 -2.13 17.47
CA VAL A 434 61.66 -1.19 18.57
C VAL A 434 60.78 -0.08 18.01
N TRP A 435 59.61 0.12 18.62
CA TRP A 435 58.69 1.19 18.28
C TRP A 435 58.86 2.38 19.23
N THR A 436 58.87 3.59 18.69
CA THR A 436 58.91 4.84 19.45
C THR A 436 57.91 5.86 18.90
N SER A 437 57.45 6.79 19.74
CA SER A 437 56.62 7.93 19.34
C SER A 437 57.39 9.22 19.59
N SER A 438 57.32 10.17 18.66
CA SER A 438 57.87 11.51 18.84
C SER A 438 57.15 12.32 19.93
N THR A 439 55.92 11.93 20.31
CA THR A 439 55.21 12.50 21.45
C THR A 439 54.11 11.55 21.95
N GLY A 440 54.39 10.89 23.08
CA GLY A 440 53.42 10.03 23.78
C GLY A 440 52.17 10.75 24.29
N ALA A 441 52.20 12.08 24.37
CA ALA A 441 51.03 12.89 24.75
C ALA A 441 50.01 13.03 23.61
N VAL A 442 50.43 12.87 22.34
CA VAL A 442 49.55 12.88 21.17
C VAL A 442 49.19 11.45 20.77
N ALA A 443 50.18 10.54 20.67
CA ALA A 443 49.93 9.13 20.41
C ALA A 443 51.00 8.23 21.05
N THR A 444 50.57 7.17 21.73
CA THR A 444 51.46 6.11 22.25
C THR A 444 51.54 4.96 21.25
N VAL A 445 52.61 4.16 21.33
CA VAL A 445 52.77 2.93 20.53
C VAL A 445 53.25 1.79 21.43
N GLY A 446 52.58 0.64 21.33
CA GLY A 446 52.96 -0.59 22.02
C GLY A 446 54.06 -1.36 21.28
N SER A 447 54.69 -2.32 21.95
CA SER A 447 55.76 -3.15 21.37
C SER A 447 55.34 -3.95 20.13
N SER A 448 54.04 -4.18 19.93
CA SER A 448 53.48 -4.81 18.72
C SER A 448 53.33 -3.85 17.52
N GLY A 449 53.55 -2.55 17.68
CA GLY A 449 53.21 -1.54 16.67
C GLY A 449 51.76 -1.05 16.74
N LEU A 450 50.97 -1.47 17.74
CA LEU A 450 49.65 -0.91 17.99
C LEU A 450 49.79 0.52 18.53
N VAL A 451 49.32 1.49 17.76
CA VAL A 451 49.29 2.91 18.11
C VAL A 451 47.93 3.25 18.71
N THR A 452 47.92 4.02 19.80
CA THR A 452 46.73 4.59 20.42
C THR A 452 46.84 6.11 20.43
N ALA A 453 45.87 6.80 19.84
CA ALA A 453 45.75 8.25 19.90
C ALA A 453 45.32 8.69 21.32
N VAL A 454 46.02 9.68 21.87
CA VAL A 454 45.83 10.16 23.25
C VAL A 454 45.18 11.55 23.26
N ALA A 455 45.74 12.50 22.52
CA ALA A 455 45.22 13.88 22.41
C ALA A 455 45.53 14.46 21.02
N THR A 456 44.87 15.56 20.67
CA THR A 456 45.02 16.21 19.35
C THR A 456 46.42 16.74 19.09
N GLY A 457 46.92 16.55 17.88
CA GLY A 457 48.24 17.00 17.43
C GLY A 457 48.79 16.13 16.31
N ALA A 458 50.09 16.23 16.05
CA ALA A 458 50.82 15.32 15.17
C ALA A 458 51.90 14.55 15.96
N ALA A 459 52.01 13.25 15.71
CA ALA A 459 53.05 12.38 16.24
C ALA A 459 53.66 11.56 15.10
N THR A 460 54.98 11.42 15.08
CA THR A 460 55.66 10.48 14.19
C THR A 460 55.95 9.22 14.97
N ILE A 461 55.45 8.09 14.49
CA ILE A 461 55.72 6.77 15.04
C ILE A 461 56.84 6.12 14.23
N THR A 462 57.95 5.80 14.88
CA THR A 462 59.16 5.27 14.24
C THR A 462 59.38 3.82 14.66
N ALA A 463 59.60 2.95 13.67
CA ALA A 463 60.01 1.57 13.85
C ALA A 463 61.49 1.43 13.50
N THR A 464 62.31 1.00 14.46
CA THR A 464 63.76 0.82 14.30
C THR A 464 64.13 -0.66 14.44
N SER A 465 64.97 -1.17 13.52
CA SER A 465 65.47 -2.55 13.53
C SER A 465 66.92 -2.57 13.04
N GLU A 466 67.83 -3.16 13.83
CA GLU A 466 69.28 -3.23 13.57
C GLU A 466 69.91 -1.86 13.19
N GLY A 467 69.39 -0.76 13.75
CA GLY A 467 69.85 0.61 13.50
C GLY A 467 69.17 1.32 12.33
N GLN A 468 68.52 0.59 11.41
CA GLN A 468 67.71 1.18 10.35
C GLN A 468 66.31 1.51 10.83
N SER A 469 65.70 2.55 10.27
CA SER A 469 64.39 3.04 10.71
C SER A 469 63.45 3.37 9.56
N GLY A 470 62.15 3.24 9.83
CA GLY A 470 61.05 3.76 9.01
C GLY A 470 59.98 4.36 9.92
N SER A 471 59.07 5.16 9.36
CA SER A 471 58.09 5.88 10.17
C SER A 471 56.70 5.97 9.54
N SER A 472 55.72 6.30 10.39
CA SER A 472 54.34 6.64 10.03
C SER A 472 53.97 7.97 10.69
N SER A 473 53.32 8.88 9.95
CA SER A 473 52.79 10.12 10.52
C SER A 473 51.36 9.91 11.03
N ILE A 474 51.15 10.19 12.32
CA ILE A 474 49.86 10.07 12.99
C ILE A 474 49.33 11.47 13.27
N THR A 475 48.26 11.85 12.60
CA THR A 475 47.54 13.09 12.87
C THR A 475 46.32 12.77 13.72
N VAL A 476 46.31 13.24 14.96
CA VAL A 476 45.16 13.10 15.86
C VAL A 476 44.34 14.39 15.78
N SER A 477 43.11 14.30 15.31
CA SER A 477 42.16 15.41 15.26
C SER A 477 40.81 15.00 15.86
N ASN A 478 40.10 15.95 16.47
CA ASN A 478 38.73 15.73 16.86
C ASN A 478 37.83 15.68 15.61
N ALA A 479 36.78 14.85 15.63
CA ALA A 479 35.69 14.99 14.66
C ALA A 479 35.14 16.43 14.72
N PRO A 480 34.86 17.11 13.60
CA PRO A 480 34.15 18.38 13.64
C PRO A 480 32.74 18.16 14.18
N VAL A 481 32.25 19.08 15.01
CA VAL A 481 30.81 19.12 15.31
C VAL A 481 30.08 19.50 14.01
N ALA A 482 29.08 18.69 13.63
CA ALA A 482 28.22 18.92 12.47
C ALA A 482 26.80 19.38 12.87
N SER A 483 26.38 19.10 14.10
CA SER A 483 25.14 19.62 14.69
C SER A 483 25.20 19.61 16.23
N VAL A 484 24.32 20.37 16.89
CA VAL A 484 24.10 20.27 18.34
C VAL A 484 22.62 19.98 18.58
N ALA A 485 22.31 18.93 19.32
CA ALA A 485 20.94 18.59 19.71
C ALA A 485 20.68 19.04 21.15
N VAL A 486 19.67 19.89 21.38
CA VAL A 486 19.25 20.33 22.72
C VAL A 486 18.00 19.54 23.14
N THR A 487 17.97 19.11 24.41
CA THR A 487 16.90 18.30 24.99
C THR A 487 16.51 18.80 26.38
N PRO A 488 15.22 19.01 26.67
CA PRO A 488 14.09 19.04 25.72
C PRO A 488 14.22 20.21 24.72
N ALA A 489 13.71 20.03 23.50
CA ALA A 489 13.71 21.06 22.44
C ALA A 489 12.62 22.14 22.62
N ALA A 490 11.64 21.90 23.50
CA ALA A 490 10.71 22.91 23.98
C ALA A 490 10.23 22.55 25.39
N ALA A 491 9.98 23.55 26.23
CA ALA A 491 9.47 23.34 27.59
C ALA A 491 8.65 24.53 28.11
N SER A 492 7.80 24.25 29.10
CA SER A 492 7.06 25.26 29.86
C SER A 492 7.60 25.27 31.30
N VAL A 493 8.00 26.44 31.81
CA VAL A 493 8.64 26.61 33.12
C VAL A 493 7.98 27.77 33.86
N GLN A 494 7.45 27.54 35.07
CA GLN A 494 6.81 28.59 35.88
C GLN A 494 7.83 29.63 36.36
N VAL A 495 7.39 30.89 36.53
CA VAL A 495 8.24 31.98 37.05
C VAL A 495 8.93 31.57 38.36
N GLY A 496 10.23 31.85 38.47
CA GLY A 496 11.06 31.49 39.63
C GLY A 496 11.55 30.04 39.64
N GLN A 497 11.09 29.18 38.75
CA GLN A 497 11.55 27.79 38.64
C GLN A 497 12.72 27.65 37.65
N THR A 498 13.50 26.58 37.84
CA THR A 498 14.65 26.23 37.00
C THR A 498 14.43 24.92 36.26
N MET A 499 15.02 24.77 35.06
CA MET A 499 15.05 23.52 34.30
C MET A 499 16.45 23.28 33.74
N GLN A 500 16.95 22.05 33.81
CA GLN A 500 18.23 21.69 33.21
C GLN A 500 18.02 21.26 31.75
N LEU A 501 18.66 21.95 30.81
CA LEU A 501 18.75 21.51 29.41
C LEU A 501 20.04 20.70 29.20
N ALA A 502 19.96 19.66 28.38
CA ALA A 502 21.14 18.92 27.91
C ALA A 502 21.43 19.29 26.45
N ALA A 503 22.68 19.60 26.13
CA ALA A 503 23.14 19.80 24.76
C ALA A 503 24.12 18.70 24.37
N THR A 504 23.88 18.05 23.24
CA THR A 504 24.70 16.97 22.69
C THR A 504 25.22 17.38 21.31
N PRO A 505 26.46 17.88 21.20
CA PRO A 505 27.17 18.01 19.94
C PRO A 505 27.31 16.65 19.25
N LYS A 506 27.24 16.62 17.91
CA LYS A 506 27.26 15.40 17.11
C LYS A 506 28.16 15.52 15.89
N ASP A 507 28.73 14.40 15.44
CA ASP A 507 29.44 14.30 14.16
C ASP A 507 28.47 14.30 12.97
N ALA A 508 29.02 14.27 11.75
CA ALA A 508 28.24 14.21 10.50
C ALA A 508 27.41 12.92 10.31
N ASN A 509 27.67 11.88 11.12
CA ASN A 509 26.93 10.62 11.13
C ASN A 509 25.85 10.58 12.23
N GLY A 510 25.76 11.63 13.06
CA GLY A 510 24.82 11.74 14.18
C GLY A 510 25.32 11.15 15.51
N ASN A 511 26.58 10.69 15.59
CA ASN A 511 27.18 10.15 16.81
C ASN A 511 27.44 11.29 17.83
N PRO A 512 27.18 11.10 19.13
CA PRO A 512 27.44 12.11 20.16
C PRO A 512 28.95 12.35 20.37
N LEU A 513 29.34 13.61 20.48
CA LEU A 513 30.72 14.05 20.69
C LEU A 513 30.91 14.56 22.13
N SER A 514 31.68 13.82 22.92
CA SER A 514 32.04 14.18 24.30
C SER A 514 33.20 15.18 24.35
N GLY A 515 33.41 15.79 25.53
CA GLY A 515 34.54 16.69 25.81
C GLY A 515 34.49 18.05 25.11
N ARG A 516 33.38 18.40 24.44
CA ARG A 516 33.25 19.65 23.69
C ARG A 516 32.83 20.80 24.59
N ILE A 517 33.39 21.99 24.33
CA ILE A 517 32.93 23.24 24.94
C ILE A 517 31.58 23.60 24.32
N ILE A 518 30.60 23.89 25.16
CA ILE A 518 29.26 24.33 24.77
C ILE A 518 29.04 25.71 25.40
N SER A 519 28.84 26.73 24.59
CA SER A 519 28.37 28.03 25.05
C SER A 519 26.84 28.07 25.02
N TRP A 520 26.24 28.62 26.07
CA TRP A 520 24.79 28.79 26.17
C TRP A 520 24.43 30.27 26.10
N SER A 521 23.35 30.60 25.41
CA SER A 521 22.78 31.94 25.37
C SER A 521 21.25 31.90 25.38
N SER A 522 20.63 33.02 25.77
CA SER A 522 19.18 33.21 25.72
C SER A 522 18.86 34.37 24.80
N SER A 523 17.85 34.22 23.93
CA SER A 523 17.34 35.30 23.10
C SER A 523 16.66 36.40 23.91
N ASN A 524 16.29 36.14 25.17
CA ASN A 524 15.71 37.13 26.07
C ASN A 524 15.99 36.81 27.55
N THR A 525 17.09 37.35 28.06
CA THR A 525 17.56 37.14 29.44
C THR A 525 16.68 37.75 30.54
N SER A 526 15.78 38.68 30.22
CA SER A 526 14.80 39.22 31.19
C SER A 526 13.58 38.32 31.38
N VAL A 527 13.36 37.36 30.47
CA VAL A 527 12.28 36.36 30.53
C VAL A 527 12.84 35.00 30.97
N VAL A 528 13.94 34.54 30.37
CA VAL A 528 14.63 33.30 30.76
C VAL A 528 16.14 33.51 30.76
N GLY A 529 16.77 33.37 31.92
CA GLY A 529 18.23 33.29 32.04
C GLY A 529 18.72 31.86 31.75
N VAL A 530 19.97 31.71 31.30
CA VAL A 530 20.66 30.41 31.20
C VAL A 530 22.10 30.56 31.68
N ASN A 531 22.60 29.59 32.43
CA ASN A 531 23.99 29.57 32.91
C ASN A 531 24.92 28.75 31.97
N SER A 532 26.21 28.69 32.31
CA SER A 532 27.21 27.92 31.56
C SER A 532 27.00 26.40 31.58
N SER A 533 26.17 25.85 32.49
CA SER A 533 25.83 24.43 32.52
C SER A 533 24.53 24.09 31.78
N GLY A 534 23.84 25.05 31.15
CA GLY A 534 22.55 24.83 30.50
C GLY A 534 21.35 24.79 31.46
N LEU A 535 21.53 25.17 32.73
CA LEU A 535 20.43 25.38 33.66
C LEU A 535 19.73 26.69 33.28
N VAL A 536 18.47 26.61 32.87
CA VAL A 536 17.62 27.75 32.59
C VAL A 536 16.84 28.16 33.83
N THR A 537 16.60 29.45 34.00
CA THR A 537 15.83 30.04 35.10
C THR A 537 14.75 30.94 34.51
N ALA A 538 13.48 30.66 34.81
CA ALA A 538 12.36 31.50 34.40
C ALA A 538 12.30 32.77 35.27
N VAL A 539 12.52 33.92 34.67
CA VAL A 539 12.62 35.23 35.35
C VAL A 539 11.30 36.00 35.28
N ALA A 540 10.66 36.01 34.11
CA ALA A 540 9.39 36.71 33.87
C ALA A 540 8.56 35.98 32.82
N THR A 541 7.27 36.32 32.72
CA THR A 541 6.33 35.71 31.76
C THR A 541 6.66 36.08 30.31
N GLY A 542 6.61 35.11 29.40
CA GLY A 542 6.90 35.31 27.98
C GLY A 542 7.47 34.06 27.32
N GLY A 543 8.29 34.24 26.30
CA GLY A 543 9.08 33.16 25.69
C GLY A 543 10.52 33.60 25.39
N ALA A 544 11.44 32.64 25.43
CA ALA A 544 12.84 32.84 25.03
C ALA A 544 13.37 31.57 24.35
N THR A 545 14.16 31.75 23.29
CA THR A 545 14.91 30.67 22.66
C THR A 545 16.28 30.57 23.32
N ILE A 546 16.58 29.40 23.87
CA ILE A 546 17.87 29.09 24.49
C ILE A 546 18.72 28.35 23.46
N THR A 547 19.90 28.89 23.16
CA THR A 547 20.81 28.37 22.14
C THR A 547 22.02 27.74 22.79
N ALA A 548 22.36 26.52 22.37
CA ALA A 548 23.61 25.85 22.71
C ALA A 548 24.50 25.78 21.47
N THR A 549 25.69 26.39 21.52
CA THR A 549 26.64 26.46 20.41
C THR A 549 27.92 25.71 20.76
N SER A 550 28.45 24.93 19.81
CA SER A 550 29.71 24.21 19.92
C SER A 550 30.40 24.15 18.56
N GLU A 551 31.68 24.59 18.49
CA GLU A 551 32.48 24.63 17.25
C GLU A 551 31.78 25.31 16.04
N GLY A 552 30.98 26.34 16.32
CA GLY A 552 30.22 27.11 15.32
C GLY A 552 28.85 26.53 14.97
N GLN A 553 28.59 25.25 15.27
CA GLN A 553 27.27 24.65 15.12
C GLN A 553 26.39 24.94 16.33
N SER A 554 25.08 25.09 16.10
CA SER A 554 24.14 25.45 17.17
C SER A 554 22.89 24.57 17.15
N GLY A 555 22.31 24.38 18.33
CA GLY A 555 20.99 23.81 18.55
C GLY A 555 20.19 24.68 19.51
N THR A 556 18.87 24.60 19.47
CA THR A 556 17.99 25.48 20.23
C THR A 556 16.94 24.72 21.04
N ALA A 557 16.47 25.34 22.11
CA ALA A 557 15.26 24.94 22.84
C ALA A 557 14.37 26.15 23.11
N SER A 558 13.08 26.04 22.85
CA SER A 558 12.10 27.11 23.12
C SER A 558 11.53 26.98 24.53
N ILE A 559 11.82 27.95 25.40
CA ILE A 559 11.29 27.99 26.77
C ILE A 559 10.15 29.00 26.84
N THR A 560 8.97 28.54 27.21
CA THR A 560 7.80 29.37 27.51
C THR A 560 7.66 29.51 29.02
N VAL A 561 7.46 30.74 29.49
CA VAL A 561 7.13 31.05 30.88
C VAL A 561 5.68 31.53 30.93
N PRO A 562 4.71 30.65 31.22
CA PRO A 562 3.30 31.04 31.28
C PRO A 562 3.04 31.97 32.48
N PRO A 563 2.00 32.81 32.42
CA PRO A 563 1.53 33.55 33.59
C PRO A 563 1.06 32.59 34.68
N VAL A 564 1.36 32.93 35.94
CA VAL A 564 0.82 32.23 37.12
C VAL A 564 -0.72 32.31 37.05
N PRO A 565 -1.46 31.20 37.11
CA PRO A 565 -2.92 31.22 36.95
C PRO A 565 -3.61 31.89 38.15
N VAL A 566 -4.73 32.57 37.89
CA VAL A 566 -5.63 33.01 38.97
C VAL A 566 -6.24 31.79 39.65
N ALA A 567 -6.08 31.69 40.97
CA ALA A 567 -6.69 30.67 41.82
C ALA A 567 -7.91 31.18 42.59
N THR A 568 -7.97 32.47 42.91
CA THR A 568 -9.13 33.12 43.54
C THR A 568 -9.28 34.56 43.05
N VAL A 569 -10.49 35.13 43.15
CA VAL A 569 -10.73 36.58 42.99
C VAL A 569 -11.31 37.12 44.28
N ALA A 570 -10.63 38.05 44.93
CA ALA A 570 -11.14 38.75 46.11
C ALA A 570 -11.87 40.03 45.68
N VAL A 571 -13.11 40.24 46.12
CA VAL A 571 -13.87 41.47 45.86
C VAL A 571 -14.00 42.28 47.15
N THR A 572 -13.69 43.57 47.09
CA THR A 572 -13.69 44.49 48.24
C THR A 572 -14.54 45.73 47.92
N PRO A 573 -15.44 46.16 48.82
CA PRO A 573 -15.94 45.42 49.99
C PRO A 573 -16.74 44.18 49.61
N ALA A 574 -16.78 43.18 50.49
CA ALA A 574 -17.55 41.93 50.30
C ALA A 574 -19.07 42.11 50.47
N SER A 575 -19.51 43.25 51.01
CA SER A 575 -20.88 43.71 50.97
C SER A 575 -20.95 45.23 51.09
N ALA A 576 -22.02 45.84 50.59
CA ALA A 576 -22.30 47.26 50.78
C ALA A 576 -23.81 47.53 50.87
N SER A 577 -24.17 48.51 51.69
CA SER A 577 -25.51 49.09 51.72
C SER A 577 -25.46 50.45 51.01
N VAL A 578 -26.36 50.70 50.06
CA VAL A 578 -26.29 51.86 49.15
C VAL A 578 -27.68 52.44 48.97
N ASP A 579 -27.85 53.75 49.17
CA ASP A 579 -29.14 54.40 48.94
C ASP A 579 -29.50 54.43 47.44
N GLU A 580 -30.79 54.35 47.14
CA GLU A 580 -31.33 54.44 45.78
C GLU A 580 -30.79 55.67 45.01
N GLY A 581 -30.24 55.47 43.81
CA GLY A 581 -29.62 56.51 43.00
C GLY A 581 -28.17 56.87 43.38
N LYS A 582 -27.56 56.25 44.40
CA LYS A 582 -26.13 56.41 44.72
C LYS A 582 -25.28 55.30 44.07
N THR A 583 -23.97 55.42 44.22
CA THR A 583 -22.99 54.46 43.68
C THR A 583 -22.04 53.94 44.76
N VAL A 584 -21.44 52.76 44.53
CA VAL A 584 -20.32 52.23 45.30
C VAL A 584 -19.29 51.61 44.36
N GLN A 585 -18.01 51.88 44.59
CA GLN A 585 -16.92 51.30 43.81
C GLN A 585 -16.49 49.98 44.46
N LEU A 586 -16.52 48.89 43.69
CA LEU A 586 -15.93 47.61 44.08
C LEU A 586 -14.57 47.43 43.43
N THR A 587 -13.62 46.84 44.14
CA THR A 587 -12.31 46.45 43.62
C THR A 587 -12.21 44.94 43.60
N ALA A 588 -11.90 44.37 42.44
CA ALA A 588 -11.56 42.97 42.29
C ALA A 588 -10.03 42.80 42.28
N THR A 589 -9.52 41.86 43.06
CA THR A 589 -8.11 41.49 43.11
C THR A 589 -8.00 39.99 42.83
N PRO A 590 -7.73 39.59 41.58
CA PRO A 590 -7.29 38.24 41.24
C PRO A 590 -6.03 37.87 42.02
N LYS A 591 -5.91 36.62 42.44
CA LYS A 591 -4.80 36.12 43.27
C LYS A 591 -4.33 34.73 42.82
N ASP A 592 -3.05 34.46 43.03
CA ASP A 592 -2.48 33.12 42.84
C ASP A 592 -2.88 32.15 43.96
N ALA A 593 -2.42 30.89 43.87
CA ALA A 593 -2.70 29.85 44.86
C ALA A 593 -2.02 30.07 46.23
N ALA A 594 -1.07 30.99 46.34
CA ALA A 594 -0.45 31.42 47.60
C ALA A 594 -1.11 32.69 48.19
N GLY A 595 -2.09 33.27 47.48
CA GLY A 595 -2.83 34.46 47.90
C GLY A 595 -2.22 35.79 47.47
N ASN A 596 -1.14 35.79 46.67
CA ASN A 596 -0.49 37.00 46.15
C ASN A 596 -1.38 37.66 45.08
N PRO A 597 -1.49 39.00 45.05
CA PRO A 597 -2.28 39.70 44.04
C PRO A 597 -1.65 39.60 42.64
N LEU A 598 -2.46 39.26 41.64
CA LEU A 598 -2.08 39.17 40.23
C LEU A 598 -2.58 40.41 39.47
N SER A 599 -1.65 41.27 39.07
CA SER A 599 -1.92 42.45 38.26
C SER A 599 -2.11 42.11 36.77
N GLY A 600 -2.71 43.04 36.02
CA GLY A 600 -2.86 42.95 34.56
C GLY A 600 -3.86 41.92 34.05
N ARG A 601 -4.62 41.25 34.93
CA ARG A 601 -5.63 40.26 34.52
C ARG A 601 -6.96 40.92 34.18
N VAL A 602 -7.63 40.40 33.15
CA VAL A 602 -8.96 40.87 32.76
C VAL A 602 -9.97 40.42 33.82
N VAL A 603 -10.81 41.35 34.28
CA VAL A 603 -11.94 41.08 35.17
C VAL A 603 -13.23 41.44 34.45
N THR A 604 -14.17 40.51 34.38
CA THR A 604 -15.55 40.77 33.95
C THR A 604 -16.45 40.91 35.16
N TRP A 605 -17.44 41.81 35.07
CA TRP A 605 -18.36 42.11 36.16
C TRP A 605 -19.81 41.81 35.75
N THR A 606 -20.59 41.20 36.64
CA THR A 606 -22.03 40.94 36.43
C THR A 606 -22.84 41.26 37.69
N SER A 607 -24.15 41.46 37.53
CA SER A 607 -25.10 41.64 38.63
C SER A 607 -26.19 40.57 38.55
N SER A 608 -26.52 39.93 39.68
CA SER A 608 -27.63 38.99 39.77
C SER A 608 -29.01 39.66 39.69
N ASN A 609 -29.08 40.99 39.84
CA ASN A 609 -30.33 41.75 39.83
C ASN A 609 -30.08 43.18 39.30
N THR A 610 -30.11 43.34 37.97
CA THR A 610 -29.88 44.60 37.27
C THR A 610 -31.02 45.63 37.41
N ALA A 611 -32.15 45.24 38.01
CA ALA A 611 -33.22 46.14 38.42
C ALA A 611 -32.90 46.82 39.76
N ALA A 612 -32.33 46.09 40.73
CA ALA A 612 -31.86 46.68 41.98
C ALA A 612 -30.53 47.43 41.80
N ALA A 613 -29.50 46.80 41.23
CA ALA A 613 -28.20 47.43 41.02
C ALA A 613 -27.46 46.93 39.75
N THR A 614 -26.81 47.85 39.03
CA THR A 614 -25.97 47.53 37.85
C THR A 614 -24.52 47.86 38.10
N VAL A 615 -23.60 47.05 37.58
CA VAL A 615 -22.15 47.24 37.64
C VAL A 615 -21.59 47.52 36.25
N ASN A 616 -20.57 48.38 36.14
CA ASN A 616 -19.84 48.64 34.89
C ASN A 616 -18.54 47.80 34.79
N SER A 617 -17.80 47.95 33.69
CA SER A 617 -16.51 47.27 33.48
C SER A 617 -15.40 47.65 34.48
N SER A 618 -15.50 48.80 35.16
CA SER A 618 -14.55 49.23 36.19
C SER A 618 -14.96 48.82 37.62
N GLY A 619 -16.02 48.02 37.79
CA GLY A 619 -16.51 47.62 39.12
C GLY A 619 -17.32 48.69 39.87
N LEU A 620 -17.66 49.81 39.22
CA LEU A 620 -18.55 50.81 39.79
C LEU A 620 -19.99 50.32 39.71
N VAL A 621 -20.64 50.22 40.86
CA VAL A 621 -22.03 49.79 41.02
C VAL A 621 -22.93 51.00 41.20
N THR A 622 -24.04 51.05 40.48
CA THR A 622 -25.11 52.04 40.62
C THR A 622 -26.36 51.38 41.19
N ALA A 623 -26.85 51.90 42.32
CA ALA A 623 -28.11 51.51 42.93
C ALA A 623 -29.29 52.16 42.20
N LYS A 624 -30.34 51.40 41.88
CA LYS A 624 -31.48 51.84 41.06
C LYS A 624 -32.83 51.73 41.77
N LEU A 625 -33.09 50.62 42.44
CA LEU A 625 -34.34 50.33 43.16
C LEU A 625 -34.03 49.51 44.41
N ALA A 626 -34.78 49.75 45.49
CA ALA A 626 -34.65 49.00 46.73
C ALA A 626 -34.72 47.48 46.54
N GLY A 627 -33.77 46.75 47.11
CA GLY A 627 -33.63 45.30 46.95
C GLY A 627 -32.18 44.82 47.00
N ALA A 628 -31.99 43.50 46.95
CA ALA A 628 -30.66 42.88 46.97
C ALA A 628 -30.16 42.52 45.56
N ALA A 629 -28.85 42.67 45.35
CA ALA A 629 -28.13 42.22 44.16
C ALA A 629 -26.74 41.67 44.56
N THR A 630 -26.39 40.49 44.08
CA THR A 630 -25.01 39.98 44.18
C THR A 630 -24.24 40.43 42.96
N ILE A 631 -23.16 41.17 43.18
CA ILE A 631 -22.23 41.59 42.13
C ILE A 631 -21.07 40.59 42.09
N THR A 632 -20.81 40.02 40.91
CA THR A 632 -19.76 39.00 40.71
C THR A 632 -18.65 39.58 39.85
N ALA A 633 -17.40 39.36 40.27
CA ALA A 633 -16.20 39.63 39.49
C ALA A 633 -15.55 38.31 39.09
N THR A 634 -15.27 38.10 37.81
CA THR A 634 -14.70 36.85 37.28
C THR A 634 -13.41 37.13 36.51
N SER A 635 -12.39 36.30 36.71
CA SER A 635 -11.09 36.37 36.03
C SER A 635 -10.53 34.95 35.86
N GLU A 636 -10.15 34.57 34.64
CA GLU A 636 -9.62 33.24 34.29
C GLU A 636 -10.50 32.05 34.79
N GLY A 637 -11.82 32.26 34.85
CA GLY A 637 -12.80 31.26 35.32
C GLY A 637 -13.01 31.24 36.84
N GLN A 638 -12.15 31.91 37.63
CA GLN A 638 -12.35 32.09 39.07
C GLN A 638 -13.21 33.32 39.35
N SER A 639 -14.02 33.27 40.41
CA SER A 639 -14.96 34.33 40.75
C SER A 639 -14.91 34.73 42.22
N GLY A 640 -15.20 36.00 42.48
CA GLY A 640 -15.49 36.57 43.80
C GLY A 640 -16.76 37.41 43.75
N THR A 641 -17.40 37.63 44.89
CA THR A 641 -18.69 38.32 44.97
C THR A 641 -18.73 39.43 46.01
N SER A 642 -19.65 40.37 45.81
CA SER A 642 -20.06 41.38 46.81
C SER A 642 -21.58 41.43 46.90
N ALA A 643 -22.12 41.40 48.12
CA ALA A 643 -23.56 41.52 48.36
C ALA A 643 -23.98 42.98 48.50
N ILE A 644 -24.73 43.50 47.53
CA ILE A 644 -25.22 44.88 47.50
C ILE A 644 -26.68 44.90 47.96
N THR A 645 -26.96 45.67 49.01
CA THR A 645 -28.33 45.96 49.47
C THR A 645 -28.66 47.41 49.13
N VAL A 646 -29.63 47.60 48.23
CA VAL A 646 -30.14 48.93 47.91
C VAL A 646 -31.23 49.31 48.90
N VAL A 647 -31.04 50.46 49.56
CA VAL A 647 -31.95 50.98 50.58
C VAL A 647 -32.96 51.92 49.94
N HIS A 648 -34.23 51.76 50.31
CA HIS A 648 -35.32 52.61 49.85
C HIS A 648 -35.25 54.00 50.48
N VAL A 649 -35.15 55.04 49.64
CA VAL A 649 -35.22 56.45 50.05
C VAL A 649 -36.66 56.94 49.92
N ALA A 650 -37.39 57.14 51.02
CA ALA A 650 -38.80 57.54 50.97
C ALA A 650 -39.01 58.94 50.34
N VAL A 651 -40.15 59.13 49.66
CA VAL A 651 -40.59 60.45 49.19
C VAL A 651 -40.98 61.32 50.39
N ALA A 652 -40.34 62.48 50.53
CA ALA A 652 -40.61 63.44 51.60
C ALA A 652 -41.44 64.65 51.12
N SER A 653 -41.42 64.97 49.81
CA SER A 653 -42.27 66.02 49.24
C SER A 653 -42.62 65.77 47.78
N VAL A 654 -43.78 66.27 47.35
CA VAL A 654 -44.28 66.24 45.98
C VAL A 654 -44.62 67.68 45.56
N ALA A 655 -43.88 68.23 44.61
CA ALA A 655 -44.12 69.57 44.06
C ALA A 655 -44.79 69.46 42.69
N VAL A 656 -45.98 70.03 42.52
CA VAL A 656 -46.71 70.04 41.24
C VAL A 656 -46.53 71.38 40.54
N ALA A 657 -46.08 71.36 39.29
CA ALA A 657 -45.84 72.53 38.46
C ALA A 657 -46.66 72.50 37.16
N PRO A 658 -47.27 73.62 36.72
CA PRO A 658 -47.48 74.85 37.49
C PRO A 658 -48.42 74.63 38.70
N ALA A 659 -48.27 75.45 39.74
CA ALA A 659 -49.10 75.38 40.96
C ALA A 659 -50.54 75.86 40.74
N SER A 660 -50.80 76.59 39.64
CA SER A 660 -52.13 76.87 39.13
C SER A 660 -52.11 77.10 37.62
N ALA A 661 -53.22 76.84 36.94
CA ALA A 661 -53.38 77.12 35.51
C ALA A 661 -54.82 77.51 35.15
N SER A 662 -54.96 78.37 34.14
CA SER A 662 -56.23 78.60 33.44
C SER A 662 -56.24 77.78 32.16
N VAL A 663 -57.37 77.12 31.86
CA VAL A 663 -57.52 76.21 30.72
C VAL A 663 -58.82 76.54 30.00
N ASN A 664 -58.78 76.82 28.69
CA ASN A 664 -60.01 77.00 27.92
C ASN A 664 -60.74 75.66 27.79
N GLU A 665 -62.07 75.68 27.75
CA GLU A 665 -62.89 74.48 27.51
C GLU A 665 -62.44 73.72 26.25
N GLY A 666 -62.29 72.39 26.37
CA GLY A 666 -61.75 71.50 25.33
C GLY A 666 -60.21 71.46 25.24
N GLN A 667 -59.49 72.39 25.89
CA GLN A 667 -58.03 72.43 25.87
C GLN A 667 -57.41 71.60 27.01
N THR A 668 -56.08 71.46 26.98
CA THR A 668 -55.31 70.74 27.99
C THR A 668 -54.18 71.57 28.58
N VAL A 669 -53.73 71.21 29.77
CA VAL A 669 -52.47 71.66 30.37
C VAL A 669 -51.74 70.47 31.00
N GLN A 670 -50.45 70.34 30.75
CA GLN A 670 -49.62 69.30 31.34
C GLN A 670 -49.10 69.76 32.70
N LEU A 671 -49.39 69.00 33.76
CA LEU A 671 -48.78 69.17 35.07
C LEU A 671 -47.60 68.22 35.24
N VAL A 672 -46.56 68.66 35.95
CA VAL A 672 -45.39 67.84 36.27
C VAL A 672 -45.26 67.71 37.78
N ALA A 673 -45.19 66.47 38.28
CA ALA A 673 -44.90 66.19 39.68
C ALA A 673 -43.40 65.92 39.87
N THR A 674 -42.72 66.78 40.63
CA THR A 674 -41.33 66.58 41.05
C THR A 674 -41.33 66.00 42.46
N LEU A 675 -40.85 64.77 42.60
CA LEU A 675 -40.72 64.06 43.87
C LEU A 675 -39.36 64.36 44.49
N LYS A 676 -39.27 64.51 45.81
CA LYS A 676 -37.99 64.74 46.50
C LYS A 676 -37.85 63.95 47.79
N ASP A 677 -36.61 63.57 48.10
CA ASP A 677 -36.23 63.01 49.40
C ASP A 677 -36.15 64.08 50.50
N ALA A 678 -35.89 63.66 51.75
CA ALA A 678 -35.76 64.56 52.89
C ALA A 678 -34.54 65.50 52.84
N SER A 679 -33.58 65.26 51.93
CA SER A 679 -32.44 66.14 51.64
C SER A 679 -32.69 67.11 50.48
N GLY A 680 -33.87 67.03 49.84
CA GLY A 680 -34.25 67.87 48.70
C GLY A 680 -33.75 67.38 47.33
N ASN A 681 -33.13 66.19 47.25
CA ASN A 681 -32.74 65.56 45.98
C ASN A 681 -33.99 65.08 45.24
N THR A 682 -34.01 65.21 43.91
CA THR A 682 -35.12 64.71 43.08
C THR A 682 -35.10 63.17 43.02
N LEU A 683 -36.21 62.54 43.39
CA LEU A 683 -36.44 61.11 43.22
C LEU A 683 -37.12 60.85 41.86
N THR A 684 -36.70 59.78 41.18
CA THR A 684 -37.23 59.38 39.86
C THR A 684 -37.65 57.91 39.88
N GLY A 685 -38.40 57.46 38.87
CA GLY A 685 -38.87 56.07 38.76
C GLY A 685 -40.01 55.66 39.71
N ARG A 686 -40.32 56.44 40.75
CA ARG A 686 -41.47 56.20 41.65
C ARG A 686 -42.80 56.48 40.96
N THR A 687 -43.82 55.71 41.32
CA THR A 687 -45.19 55.87 40.80
C THR A 687 -45.83 57.16 41.31
N VAL A 688 -46.50 57.89 40.42
CA VAL A 688 -47.33 59.05 40.77
C VAL A 688 -48.77 58.77 40.35
N THR A 689 -49.70 58.86 41.31
CA THR A 689 -51.14 58.73 41.07
C THR A 689 -51.76 60.13 41.02
N TRP A 690 -52.57 60.40 40.00
CA TRP A 690 -53.22 61.69 39.80
C TRP A 690 -54.73 61.61 40.02
N ALA A 691 -55.30 62.65 40.63
CA ALA A 691 -56.75 62.77 40.87
C ALA A 691 -57.24 64.22 40.64
N SER A 692 -58.52 64.38 40.33
CA SER A 692 -59.20 65.68 40.23
C SER A 692 -60.32 65.78 41.26
N SER A 693 -60.41 66.91 41.96
CA SER A 693 -61.51 67.19 42.90
C SER A 693 -62.84 67.50 42.22
N ASN A 694 -62.83 67.76 40.90
CA ASN A 694 -64.02 68.08 40.11
C ASN A 694 -63.85 67.61 38.66
N THR A 695 -64.17 66.34 38.42
CA THR A 695 -64.07 65.68 37.09
C THR A 695 -65.10 66.16 36.06
N ALA A 696 -66.08 66.98 36.47
CA ALA A 696 -67.00 67.66 35.56
C ALA A 696 -66.38 68.94 35.00
N ALA A 697 -65.64 69.72 35.81
CA ALA A 697 -64.88 70.87 35.33
C ALA A 697 -63.59 70.42 34.60
N ALA A 698 -62.76 69.57 35.22
CA ALA A 698 -61.51 69.09 34.61
C ALA A 698 -61.13 67.66 35.02
N THR A 699 -60.66 66.85 34.07
CA THR A 699 -60.11 65.50 34.32
C THR A 699 -58.60 65.48 34.14
N VAL A 700 -57.90 64.57 34.83
CA VAL A 700 -56.44 64.39 34.71
C VAL A 700 -56.10 62.94 34.32
N SER A 701 -55.08 62.76 33.49
CA SER A 701 -54.53 61.46 33.09
C SER A 701 -53.55 60.90 34.14
N SER A 702 -53.16 59.63 34.00
CA SER A 702 -52.03 59.03 34.74
C SER A 702 -50.68 59.72 34.47
N SER A 703 -50.54 60.47 33.38
CA SER A 703 -49.36 61.27 33.06
C SER A 703 -49.41 62.71 33.58
N GLY A 704 -50.47 63.12 34.31
CA GLY A 704 -50.64 64.50 34.77
C GLY A 704 -51.18 65.49 33.72
N LEU A 705 -51.62 65.00 32.55
CA LEU A 705 -52.26 65.84 31.54
C LEU A 705 -53.70 66.14 31.97
N VAL A 706 -54.01 67.41 32.18
CA VAL A 706 -55.35 67.88 32.58
C VAL A 706 -56.11 68.35 31.36
N THR A 707 -57.39 67.95 31.22
CA THR A 707 -58.33 68.41 30.18
C THR A 707 -59.43 69.25 30.82
N GLY A 708 -59.62 70.48 30.35
CA GLY A 708 -60.76 71.33 30.73
C GLY A 708 -62.02 70.90 29.99
N LYS A 709 -63.10 70.59 30.70
CA LYS A 709 -64.35 70.03 30.16
C LYS A 709 -65.53 70.98 30.18
N VAL A 710 -65.70 71.74 31.27
CA VAL A 710 -66.79 72.71 31.47
C VAL A 710 -66.23 73.85 32.33
N ALA A 711 -66.65 75.09 32.08
CA ALA A 711 -66.21 76.23 32.88
C ALA A 711 -66.49 76.04 34.39
N GLY A 712 -65.46 76.26 35.22
CA GLY A 712 -65.49 75.96 36.66
C GLY A 712 -64.11 75.64 37.22
N ALA A 713 -64.00 75.44 38.54
CA ALA A 713 -62.74 75.15 39.21
C ALA A 713 -62.58 73.67 39.59
N ALA A 714 -61.34 73.17 39.56
CA ALA A 714 -60.91 71.86 40.01
C ALA A 714 -59.53 71.94 40.66
N THR A 715 -59.30 71.20 41.74
CA THR A 715 -57.95 70.98 42.29
C THR A 715 -57.44 69.63 41.80
N ILE A 716 -56.25 69.62 41.21
CA ILE A 716 -55.59 68.40 40.75
C ILE A 716 -54.52 68.01 41.77
N THR A 717 -54.56 66.75 42.23
CA THR A 717 -53.64 66.21 43.23
C THR A 717 -52.74 65.17 42.58
N ALA A 718 -51.44 65.27 42.81
CA ALA A 718 -50.46 64.23 42.55
C ALA A 718 -50.02 63.59 43.87
N THR A 719 -50.03 62.27 43.97
CA THR A 719 -49.61 61.51 45.16
C THR A 719 -48.54 60.50 44.78
N SER A 720 -47.49 60.39 45.57
CA SER A 720 -46.50 59.31 45.49
C SER A 720 -46.24 58.78 46.89
N GLU A 721 -46.20 57.45 47.03
CA GLU A 721 -46.21 56.76 48.34
C GLU A 721 -47.38 57.26 49.21
N THR A 722 -47.11 58.02 50.27
CA THR A 722 -48.13 58.64 51.15
C THR A 722 -48.13 60.17 51.11
N VAL A 723 -47.34 60.79 50.22
CA VAL A 723 -47.13 62.24 50.16
C VAL A 723 -47.77 62.83 48.90
N SER A 724 -48.43 63.98 49.02
CA SER A 724 -49.19 64.62 47.94
C SER A 724 -48.78 66.07 47.72
N GLY A 725 -48.95 66.53 46.48
CA GLY A 725 -48.89 67.94 46.07
C GLY A 725 -50.08 68.28 45.17
N THR A 726 -50.41 69.56 45.03
CA THR A 726 -51.63 70.01 44.34
C THR A 726 -51.39 71.16 43.35
N SER A 727 -52.25 71.26 42.34
CA SER A 727 -52.37 72.41 41.44
C SER A 727 -53.83 72.85 41.29
N ALA A 728 -54.08 74.16 41.26
CA ALA A 728 -55.42 74.74 41.10
C ALA A 728 -55.73 75.05 39.62
N ILE A 729 -56.77 74.42 39.07
CA ILE A 729 -57.17 74.55 37.68
C ILE A 729 -58.49 75.31 37.58
N THR A 730 -58.49 76.40 36.82
CA THR A 730 -59.71 77.13 36.43
C THR A 730 -59.98 76.88 34.96
N VAL A 731 -61.15 76.32 34.66
CA VAL A 731 -61.62 76.13 33.29
C VAL A 731 -62.50 77.31 32.90
N VAL A 732 -62.29 77.87 31.71
CA VAL A 732 -63.00 79.04 31.20
C VAL A 732 -63.64 78.79 29.84
N HIS A 733 -64.83 79.35 29.62
CA HIS A 733 -65.54 79.34 28.35
C HIS A 733 -65.35 80.68 27.63
N VAL A 734 -65.10 80.64 26.31
CA VAL A 734 -64.89 81.82 25.46
C VAL A 734 -65.82 81.69 24.24
N PRO A 735 -66.83 82.55 24.05
CA PRO A 735 -67.85 82.37 23.01
C PRO A 735 -67.32 82.57 21.58
N VAL A 736 -67.97 81.96 20.60
CA VAL A 736 -67.68 82.14 19.17
C VAL A 736 -68.20 83.51 18.71
N ALA A 737 -67.31 84.31 18.12
CA ALA A 737 -67.62 85.62 17.56
C ALA A 737 -67.62 85.64 16.01
N ALA A 738 -66.89 84.71 15.37
CA ALA A 738 -66.85 84.59 13.91
C ALA A 738 -66.68 83.13 13.46
N VAL A 739 -67.23 82.81 12.28
CA VAL A 739 -67.09 81.51 11.61
C VAL A 739 -66.61 81.74 10.18
N ALA A 740 -65.40 81.29 9.86
CA ALA A 740 -64.83 81.38 8.52
C ALA A 740 -64.78 80.00 7.87
N VAL A 741 -65.51 79.80 6.76
CA VAL A 741 -65.52 78.55 6.00
C VAL A 741 -64.43 78.60 4.92
N THR A 742 -63.55 77.61 4.91
CA THR A 742 -62.43 77.51 3.96
C THR A 742 -62.50 76.19 3.19
N PRO A 743 -62.34 76.20 1.85
CA PRO A 743 -62.32 77.38 0.98
C PRO A 743 -63.70 78.08 0.92
N ALA A 744 -63.72 79.40 0.69
CA ALA A 744 -64.96 80.18 0.58
C ALA A 744 -65.77 79.88 -0.70
N SER A 745 -65.15 79.22 -1.68
CA SER A 745 -65.85 78.54 -2.77
C SER A 745 -65.09 77.29 -3.22
N ALA A 746 -65.81 76.32 -3.77
CA ALA A 746 -65.23 75.09 -4.31
C ALA A 746 -65.91 74.68 -5.62
N SER A 747 -65.16 74.03 -6.50
CA SER A 747 -65.67 73.35 -7.69
C SER A 747 -65.21 71.90 -7.64
N LEU A 748 -66.15 70.95 -7.70
CA LEU A 748 -65.83 69.51 -7.63
C LEU A 748 -66.65 68.66 -8.60
N PRO A 749 -66.07 67.58 -9.16
CA PRO A 749 -66.82 66.57 -9.90
C PRO A 749 -67.95 65.92 -9.07
N ALA A 750 -69.06 65.54 -9.71
CA ALA A 750 -70.07 64.69 -9.09
C ALA A 750 -69.46 63.33 -8.66
N GLY A 751 -69.98 62.72 -7.60
CA GLY A 751 -69.41 61.55 -6.94
C GLY A 751 -68.16 61.84 -6.11
N GLN A 752 -67.40 62.89 -6.42
CA GLN A 752 -66.27 63.33 -5.59
C GLN A 752 -66.74 64.16 -4.39
N THR A 753 -65.81 64.39 -3.46
CA THR A 753 -66.05 65.15 -2.24
C THR A 753 -65.04 66.29 -2.08
N VAL A 754 -65.43 67.35 -1.37
CA VAL A 754 -64.53 68.41 -0.92
C VAL A 754 -64.76 68.64 0.57
N GLN A 755 -63.68 68.61 1.36
CA GLN A 755 -63.75 68.91 2.78
C GLN A 755 -63.74 70.43 2.97
N LEU A 756 -64.85 70.99 3.46
CA LEU A 756 -64.87 72.37 3.95
C LEU A 756 -64.48 72.39 5.43
N THR A 757 -63.71 73.40 5.83
CA THR A 757 -63.26 73.56 7.22
C THR A 757 -63.82 74.85 7.78
N ALA A 758 -64.59 74.75 8.87
CA ALA A 758 -65.06 75.91 9.63
C ALA A 758 -64.00 76.30 10.68
N THR A 759 -63.34 77.42 10.46
CA THR A 759 -62.45 78.04 11.46
C THR A 759 -63.28 78.99 12.33
N LEU A 760 -63.53 78.57 13.56
CA LEU A 760 -64.22 79.37 14.56
C LEU A 760 -63.23 80.33 15.23
N LYS A 761 -63.67 81.55 15.55
CA LYS A 761 -62.83 82.54 16.23
C LYS A 761 -63.53 83.25 17.39
N ASP A 762 -62.77 83.61 18.41
CA ASP A 762 -63.20 84.50 19.49
C ASP A 762 -63.22 85.97 19.03
N ALA A 763 -63.67 86.87 19.92
CA ALA A 763 -63.75 88.31 19.64
C ALA A 763 -62.37 88.99 19.45
N ASN A 764 -61.26 88.33 19.82
CA ASN A 764 -59.89 88.81 19.62
C ASN A 764 -59.25 88.22 18.34
N GLY A 765 -59.96 87.35 17.61
CA GLY A 765 -59.49 86.69 16.40
C GLY A 765 -58.72 85.39 16.61
N ASN A 766 -58.62 84.88 17.85
CA ASN A 766 -58.00 83.60 18.18
C ASN A 766 -58.88 82.44 17.70
N THR A 767 -58.28 81.39 17.15
CA THR A 767 -59.03 80.20 16.71
C THR A 767 -59.56 79.40 17.90
N LEU A 768 -60.86 79.14 17.90
CA LEU A 768 -61.53 78.26 18.88
C LEU A 768 -61.63 76.83 18.31
N THR A 769 -61.30 75.83 19.12
CA THR A 769 -61.38 74.41 18.77
C THR A 769 -62.25 73.65 19.78
N GLY A 770 -62.76 72.47 19.38
CA GLY A 770 -63.60 71.62 20.23
C GLY A 770 -65.09 72.01 20.35
N ARG A 771 -65.54 73.11 19.72
CA ARG A 771 -66.96 73.48 19.66
C ARG A 771 -67.70 72.72 18.56
N THR A 772 -68.98 72.46 18.80
CA THR A 772 -69.89 71.87 17.81
C THR A 772 -70.09 72.80 16.62
N VAL A 773 -69.94 72.27 15.41
CA VAL A 773 -70.30 72.96 14.17
C VAL A 773 -71.41 72.17 13.48
N THR A 774 -72.55 72.80 13.24
CA THR A 774 -73.63 72.24 12.43
C THR A 774 -73.49 72.73 10.98
N TRP A 775 -73.63 71.80 10.04
CA TRP A 775 -73.48 72.05 8.61
C TRP A 775 -74.80 71.84 7.87
N ALA A 776 -75.10 72.70 6.89
CA ALA A 776 -76.28 72.61 6.06
C ALA A 776 -75.97 72.96 4.59
N SER A 777 -76.68 72.35 3.65
CA SER A 777 -76.63 72.69 2.22
C SER A 777 -77.93 73.36 1.79
N SER A 778 -77.84 74.44 1.02
CA SER A 778 -78.99 75.10 0.41
C SER A 778 -79.59 74.33 -0.78
N ASN A 779 -78.88 73.30 -1.30
CA ASN A 779 -79.32 72.48 -2.42
C ASN A 779 -78.69 71.09 -2.36
N THR A 780 -79.33 70.18 -1.63
CA THR A 780 -78.89 68.79 -1.46
C THR A 780 -78.93 67.95 -2.74
N ALA A 781 -79.66 68.38 -3.78
CA ALA A 781 -79.67 67.70 -5.08
C ALA A 781 -78.44 68.02 -5.93
N ALA A 782 -77.82 69.19 -5.72
CA ALA A 782 -76.49 69.50 -6.26
C ALA A 782 -75.39 68.94 -5.36
N ALA A 783 -75.37 69.30 -4.07
CA ALA A 783 -74.35 68.84 -3.12
C ALA A 783 -74.93 68.62 -1.71
N THR A 784 -74.67 67.46 -1.11
CA THR A 784 -74.93 67.19 0.32
C THR A 784 -73.73 67.56 1.17
N VAL A 785 -73.94 67.79 2.47
CA VAL A 785 -72.87 68.02 3.44
C VAL A 785 -73.09 67.19 4.69
N THR A 786 -72.01 66.63 5.24
CA THR A 786 -72.01 65.84 6.47
C THR A 786 -71.78 66.73 7.70
N GLY A 787 -72.01 66.18 8.90
CA GLY A 787 -71.71 66.87 10.17
C GLY A 787 -70.23 67.23 10.38
N SER A 788 -69.30 66.69 9.59
CA SER A 788 -67.88 67.07 9.61
C SER A 788 -67.51 68.15 8.59
N GLY A 789 -68.45 68.65 7.78
CA GLY A 789 -68.16 69.59 6.70
C GLY A 789 -67.66 68.96 5.41
N LEU A 790 -67.63 67.62 5.31
CA LEU A 790 -67.37 66.95 4.04
C LEU A 790 -68.59 67.13 3.13
N VAL A 791 -68.38 67.80 1.99
CA VAL A 791 -69.40 68.07 0.98
C VAL A 791 -69.25 67.06 -0.16
N SER A 792 -70.33 66.37 -0.51
CA SER A 792 -70.36 65.42 -1.61
C SER A 792 -71.08 66.02 -2.81
N GLY A 793 -70.45 66.03 -3.98
CA GLY A 793 -71.10 66.40 -5.23
C GLY A 793 -72.08 65.30 -5.65
N VAL A 794 -73.38 65.61 -5.71
CA VAL A 794 -74.43 64.64 -6.06
C VAL A 794 -74.74 64.70 -7.56
N THR A 795 -75.06 65.90 -8.06
CA THR A 795 -75.39 66.15 -9.47
C THR A 795 -74.85 67.52 -9.88
N ALA A 796 -74.56 67.71 -11.17
CA ALA A 796 -74.05 68.98 -11.67
C ALA A 796 -75.04 70.14 -11.38
N GLY A 797 -74.54 71.23 -10.78
CA GLY A 797 -75.36 72.31 -10.23
C GLY A 797 -74.62 73.13 -9.18
N THR A 798 -75.32 73.96 -8.40
CA THR A 798 -74.73 74.78 -7.33
C THR A 798 -75.47 74.66 -6.00
N ALA A 799 -74.73 74.82 -4.91
CA ALA A 799 -75.24 74.83 -3.54
C ALA A 799 -74.42 75.80 -2.67
N THR A 800 -75.08 76.54 -1.77
CA THR A 800 -74.39 77.26 -0.69
C THR A 800 -74.32 76.34 0.53
N ILE A 801 -73.13 76.12 1.06
CA ILE A 801 -72.90 75.34 2.25
C ILE A 801 -72.68 76.29 3.43
N THR A 802 -73.47 76.12 4.49
CA THR A 802 -73.42 76.95 5.71
C THR A 802 -72.86 76.14 6.86
N ALA A 803 -71.89 76.70 7.58
CA ALA A 803 -71.42 76.21 8.87
C ALA A 803 -71.91 77.16 9.97
N THR A 804 -72.45 76.62 11.05
CA THR A 804 -72.92 77.37 12.22
C THR A 804 -72.30 76.82 13.49
N SER A 805 -71.87 77.68 14.40
CA SER A 805 -71.47 77.31 15.76
C SER A 805 -72.03 78.33 16.74
N GLU A 806 -72.58 77.85 17.86
CA GLU A 806 -73.38 78.66 18.78
C GLU A 806 -74.51 79.41 18.03
N THR A 807 -74.42 80.74 17.89
CA THR A 807 -75.38 81.58 17.14
C THR A 807 -74.76 82.25 15.91
N VAL A 808 -73.53 81.90 15.54
CA VAL A 808 -72.76 82.56 14.47
C VAL A 808 -72.54 81.60 13.30
N SER A 809 -72.68 82.11 12.07
CA SER A 809 -72.58 81.31 10.83
C SER A 809 -71.59 81.90 9.82
N GLY A 810 -71.02 81.03 9.00
CA GLY A 810 -70.24 81.34 7.81
C GLY A 810 -70.65 80.45 6.64
N THR A 811 -70.36 80.86 5.40
CA THR A 811 -70.81 80.17 4.19
C THR A 811 -69.71 79.97 3.16
N ALA A 812 -69.87 78.97 2.31
CA ALA A 812 -69.08 78.77 1.10
C ALA A 812 -69.96 78.38 -0.10
N ALA A 813 -69.59 78.83 -1.30
CA ALA A 813 -70.31 78.53 -2.54
C ALA A 813 -69.71 77.30 -3.25
N VAL A 814 -70.49 76.25 -3.44
CA VAL A 814 -70.06 74.99 -4.07
C VAL A 814 -70.71 74.80 -5.43
N THR A 815 -69.88 74.55 -6.45
CA THR A 815 -70.29 74.19 -7.80
C THR A 815 -69.93 72.74 -8.07
N VAL A 816 -70.87 71.94 -8.54
CA VAL A 816 -70.67 70.54 -8.90
C VAL A 816 -70.60 70.39 -10.42
N THR A 817 -69.56 69.72 -10.90
CA THR A 817 -69.29 69.40 -12.30
C THR A 817 -69.48 67.88 -12.55
N ALA A 818 -69.04 67.33 -13.68
CA ALA A 818 -69.15 65.89 -13.97
C ALA A 818 -67.95 65.09 -13.45
N ALA A 819 -68.19 63.84 -13.03
CA ALA A 819 -67.27 62.95 -12.29
C ALA A 819 -65.89 62.70 -12.95
N SER A 820 -64.84 62.63 -12.11
CA SER A 820 -63.56 61.96 -12.44
C SER A 820 -62.92 61.40 -11.16
N ALA A 821 -62.40 60.17 -11.22
CA ALA A 821 -61.83 59.46 -10.07
C ALA A 821 -60.80 58.40 -10.53
N GLY A 822 -59.82 58.07 -9.67
CA GLY A 822 -58.81 57.03 -9.93
C GLY A 822 -57.73 56.97 -8.84
N GLY A 823 -57.05 55.83 -8.73
CA GLY A 823 -55.78 55.70 -7.98
C GLY A 823 -54.60 56.24 -8.80
N GLN A 824 -53.38 56.20 -8.27
CA GLN A 824 -52.20 56.61 -9.05
C GLN A 824 -51.96 55.65 -10.23
N PHE A 825 -52.23 54.36 -10.04
CA PHE A 825 -52.19 53.34 -11.08
C PHE A 825 -53.48 52.52 -11.10
N GLY A 826 -53.97 52.14 -12.29
CA GLY A 826 -55.07 51.20 -12.46
C GLY A 826 -54.58 49.76 -12.46
N HIS A 827 -53.36 49.54 -12.97
CA HIS A 827 -52.69 48.25 -13.07
C HIS A 827 -51.22 48.35 -12.62
N VAL A 828 -50.80 47.47 -11.72
CA VAL A 828 -49.41 47.29 -11.30
C VAL A 828 -48.93 45.89 -11.67
N PHE A 829 -47.75 45.80 -12.27
CA PHE A 829 -47.10 44.57 -12.72
C PHE A 829 -45.74 44.43 -12.03
N VAL A 830 -45.39 43.22 -11.60
CA VAL A 830 -44.07 42.88 -11.06
C VAL A 830 -43.54 41.70 -11.85
N VAL A 831 -42.34 41.82 -12.40
CA VAL A 831 -41.52 40.68 -12.84
C VAL A 831 -40.41 40.52 -11.81
N THR A 832 -40.20 39.31 -11.32
CA THR A 832 -39.07 38.99 -10.43
C THR A 832 -38.11 38.05 -11.14
N GLU A 833 -36.90 38.53 -11.40
CA GLU A 833 -35.74 37.78 -11.89
C GLU A 833 -34.94 37.20 -10.69
N GLU A 834 -34.09 36.21 -10.92
CA GLU A 834 -33.28 35.50 -9.92
C GLU A 834 -31.75 35.75 -9.99
N ASN A 835 -31.04 35.13 -9.06
CA ASN A 835 -29.85 35.61 -8.36
C ASN A 835 -28.73 36.22 -9.25
N THR A 836 -28.64 37.56 -9.33
CA THR A 836 -27.60 38.26 -10.11
C THR A 836 -27.08 39.52 -9.41
N ASP A 837 -25.75 39.70 -9.34
CA ASP A 837 -25.13 40.91 -8.81
C ASP A 837 -25.51 42.16 -9.64
N TYR A 838 -25.81 43.29 -8.97
CA TYR A 838 -26.09 44.58 -9.62
C TYR A 838 -25.03 44.99 -10.67
N ALA A 839 -23.77 44.61 -10.47
CA ALA A 839 -22.69 44.88 -11.41
C ALA A 839 -22.91 44.17 -12.76
N ASP A 840 -23.22 42.87 -12.76
CA ASP A 840 -23.26 42.07 -13.98
C ASP A 840 -24.43 42.47 -14.89
N VAL A 841 -25.60 42.76 -14.31
CA VAL A 841 -26.75 43.33 -15.05
C VAL A 841 -26.39 44.68 -15.68
N THR A 842 -25.72 45.57 -14.92
CA THR A 842 -25.46 46.95 -15.36
C THR A 842 -24.25 47.10 -16.30
N THR A 843 -23.33 46.13 -16.35
CA THR A 843 -22.11 46.17 -17.20
C THR A 843 -22.32 45.69 -18.65
N SER A 844 -23.52 45.91 -19.20
CA SER A 844 -23.96 45.60 -20.58
C SER A 844 -24.56 44.22 -20.83
N SER A 845 -24.79 43.39 -19.81
CA SER A 845 -25.37 42.04 -19.98
C SER A 845 -26.87 42.04 -20.28
N MET A 846 -27.61 43.05 -19.79
CA MET A 846 -29.06 43.20 -20.03
C MET A 846 -29.38 44.58 -20.65
N PRO A 847 -29.05 44.80 -21.94
CA PRO A 847 -29.18 46.11 -22.59
C PRO A 847 -30.62 46.61 -22.74
N TYR A 848 -31.63 45.73 -22.85
CA TYR A 848 -33.03 46.16 -22.91
C TYR A 848 -33.55 46.62 -21.54
N LEU A 849 -33.32 45.85 -20.48
CA LEU A 849 -33.66 46.23 -19.10
C LEU A 849 -32.95 47.54 -18.68
N MET A 850 -31.65 47.66 -18.97
CA MET A 850 -30.91 48.89 -18.69
C MET A 850 -31.33 50.06 -19.59
N GLY A 851 -31.84 49.80 -20.79
CA GLY A 851 -32.52 50.77 -21.64
C GLY A 851 -33.80 51.30 -21.00
N LEU A 852 -34.63 50.42 -20.41
CA LEU A 852 -35.80 50.83 -19.62
C LEU A 852 -35.40 51.63 -18.38
N ALA A 853 -34.37 51.20 -17.64
CA ALA A 853 -33.84 51.92 -16.48
C ALA A 853 -33.39 53.35 -16.83
N ALA A 854 -32.70 53.53 -17.96
CA ALA A 854 -32.29 54.84 -18.46
C ALA A 854 -33.47 55.69 -18.96
N GLN A 855 -34.56 55.08 -19.44
CA GLN A 855 -35.74 55.79 -19.95
C GLN A 855 -36.76 56.15 -18.85
N TYR A 856 -36.79 55.43 -17.74
CA TYR A 856 -37.76 55.58 -16.64
C TYR A 856 -37.03 55.73 -15.28
N GLY A 857 -37.25 54.83 -14.32
CA GLY A 857 -36.71 54.93 -12.96
C GLY A 857 -35.81 53.77 -12.56
N LEU A 858 -34.69 54.06 -11.87
CA LEU A 858 -33.75 53.07 -11.31
C LEU A 858 -33.49 53.34 -9.82
N ALA A 859 -33.65 52.34 -8.96
CA ALA A 859 -33.24 52.44 -7.56
C ALA A 859 -31.79 51.96 -7.43
N THR A 860 -30.83 52.91 -7.39
CA THR A 860 -29.40 52.55 -7.40
C THR A 860 -28.95 51.88 -6.10
N GLN A 861 -29.60 52.19 -4.98
CA GLN A 861 -29.29 51.65 -3.65
C GLN A 861 -30.37 50.64 -3.18
N TYR A 862 -30.89 49.83 -4.08
CA TYR A 862 -31.76 48.70 -3.74
C TYR A 862 -30.92 47.48 -3.33
N TYR A 863 -31.35 46.79 -2.28
CA TYR A 863 -30.73 45.58 -1.76
C TYR A 863 -31.79 44.50 -1.52
N ALA A 864 -31.40 43.24 -1.68
CA ALA A 864 -32.21 42.12 -1.26
C ALA A 864 -32.14 41.93 0.26
N ASN A 865 -33.08 41.15 0.80
CA ASN A 865 -33.29 41.01 2.23
C ASN A 865 -32.53 39.83 2.83
N THR A 866 -32.27 38.78 2.05
CA THR A 866 -31.70 37.53 2.57
C THR A 866 -31.15 36.61 1.49
N HIS A 867 -30.65 35.44 1.89
CA HIS A 867 -30.41 34.26 1.05
C HIS A 867 -30.97 33.00 1.75
N PRO A 868 -31.49 31.98 1.03
CA PRO A 868 -31.70 31.93 -0.41
C PRO A 868 -33.09 32.46 -0.84
N SER A 869 -33.32 32.41 -2.15
CA SER A 869 -34.35 33.11 -2.92
C SER A 869 -35.73 33.22 -2.28
N ILE A 870 -36.29 32.10 -1.77
CA ILE A 870 -37.68 32.06 -1.31
C ILE A 870 -38.00 33.09 -0.21
N GLY A 871 -37.00 33.49 0.59
CA GLY A 871 -37.17 34.52 1.61
C GLY A 871 -37.46 35.91 1.04
N ASN A 872 -36.85 36.23 -0.10
CA ASN A 872 -37.04 37.50 -0.82
C ASN A 872 -38.41 37.55 -1.51
N TYR A 873 -38.85 36.45 -2.12
CA TYR A 873 -40.23 36.32 -2.64
C TYR A 873 -41.28 36.46 -1.53
N PHE A 874 -41.06 35.89 -0.34
CA PHE A 874 -41.97 36.10 0.81
C PHE A 874 -41.97 37.54 1.34
N GLU A 875 -40.83 38.25 1.30
CA GLU A 875 -40.78 39.68 1.64
C GLU A 875 -41.56 40.52 0.61
N LEU A 876 -41.45 40.24 -0.69
CA LEU A 876 -42.26 40.87 -1.75
C LEU A 876 -43.77 40.60 -1.61
N ALA A 877 -44.17 39.43 -1.09
CA ALA A 877 -45.58 39.07 -0.94
C ALA A 877 -46.20 39.41 0.43
N THR A 878 -45.40 39.54 1.49
CA THR A 878 -45.89 39.65 2.89
C THR A 878 -45.19 40.71 3.75
N GLY A 879 -44.06 41.26 3.30
CA GLY A 879 -43.20 42.14 4.10
C GLY A 879 -42.55 41.41 5.28
N GLN A 880 -42.34 40.10 5.17
CA GLN A 880 -41.66 39.25 6.14
C GLN A 880 -40.91 38.12 5.45
N ILE A 881 -39.65 37.91 5.82
CA ILE A 881 -38.92 36.66 5.59
C ILE A 881 -39.54 35.56 6.45
N LEU A 882 -40.33 34.67 5.86
CA LEU A 882 -41.00 33.57 6.59
C LEU A 882 -40.14 32.30 6.65
N THR A 883 -39.29 32.07 5.64
CA THR A 883 -38.39 30.91 5.55
C THR A 883 -37.23 31.20 4.61
N ASN A 884 -36.06 30.61 4.91
CA ASN A 884 -34.85 30.61 4.08
C ASN A 884 -34.52 29.17 3.65
N ASN A 885 -35.52 28.47 3.12
CA ASN A 885 -35.42 27.09 2.67
C ASN A 885 -36.33 26.93 1.45
N ASP A 886 -35.74 26.95 0.25
CA ASP A 886 -36.47 26.91 -1.03
C ASP A 886 -37.34 25.66 -1.18
N GLY A 887 -36.95 24.55 -0.54
CA GLY A 887 -37.74 23.32 -0.47
C GLY A 887 -39.00 23.41 0.41
N SER A 888 -39.35 24.60 0.94
CA SER A 888 -40.52 24.78 1.78
C SER A 888 -41.84 24.50 1.05
N SER A 889 -42.77 23.89 1.77
CA SER A 889 -44.17 23.68 1.37
C SER A 889 -45.15 24.14 2.46
N THR A 890 -44.68 24.91 3.44
CA THR A 890 -45.51 25.46 4.53
C THR A 890 -46.56 26.41 3.96
N ILE A 891 -47.81 26.27 4.40
CA ILE A 891 -48.89 27.19 4.04
C ILE A 891 -48.97 28.30 5.10
N GLU A 892 -48.69 29.53 4.67
CA GLU A 892 -48.41 30.66 5.54
C GLU A 892 -49.66 31.50 5.85
N ASN A 893 -49.94 31.68 7.14
CA ASN A 893 -51.08 32.48 7.62
C ASN A 893 -50.65 33.78 8.30
N VAL A 894 -50.01 34.64 7.51
CA VAL A 894 -49.65 36.02 7.87
C VAL A 894 -50.42 37.03 7.01
N PRO A 895 -50.53 38.31 7.43
CA PRO A 895 -50.97 39.39 6.54
C PRO A 895 -50.12 39.43 5.27
N ASN A 896 -50.76 39.59 4.12
CA ASN A 896 -50.11 39.48 2.81
C ASN A 896 -50.79 40.34 1.73
N VAL A 897 -50.16 40.41 0.56
CA VAL A 897 -50.61 41.21 -0.59
C VAL A 897 -51.98 40.78 -1.11
N VAL A 898 -52.27 39.48 -1.22
CA VAL A 898 -53.57 38.95 -1.70
C VAL A 898 -54.68 39.37 -0.75
N ARG A 899 -54.51 39.15 0.55
CA ARG A 899 -55.46 39.54 1.61
C ARG A 899 -55.76 41.04 1.55
N SER A 900 -54.74 41.87 1.34
CA SER A 900 -54.87 43.34 1.26
C SER A 900 -55.57 43.80 -0.02
N LEU A 901 -55.30 43.17 -1.17
CA LEU A 901 -55.93 43.48 -2.46
C LEU A 901 -57.41 43.08 -2.47
N VAL A 902 -57.74 41.85 -2.02
CA VAL A 902 -59.12 41.36 -1.96
C VAL A 902 -59.96 42.20 -1.01
N ALA A 903 -59.43 42.58 0.16
CA ALA A 903 -60.10 43.48 1.10
C ALA A 903 -60.37 44.89 0.53
N ALA A 904 -59.56 45.33 -0.44
CA ALA A 904 -59.73 46.61 -1.14
C ALA A 904 -60.52 46.49 -2.46
N GLY A 905 -61.12 45.32 -2.75
CA GLY A 905 -61.88 45.08 -3.98
C GLY A 905 -61.03 45.06 -5.27
N LYS A 906 -59.72 44.82 -5.15
CA LYS A 906 -58.78 44.77 -6.28
C LYS A 906 -58.64 43.35 -6.81
N THR A 907 -58.61 43.22 -8.13
CA THR A 907 -58.32 41.95 -8.81
C THR A 907 -56.81 41.71 -8.84
N TRP A 908 -56.40 40.44 -8.78
CA TRP A 908 -54.99 40.05 -8.89
C TRP A 908 -54.84 38.76 -9.71
N LYS A 909 -53.64 38.54 -10.30
CA LYS A 909 -53.21 37.24 -10.84
C LYS A 909 -51.71 37.02 -10.63
N SER A 910 -51.30 35.74 -10.63
CA SER A 910 -49.91 35.34 -10.84
C SER A 910 -49.82 34.62 -12.18
N TYR A 911 -49.09 35.20 -13.14
CA TYR A 911 -48.86 34.65 -14.47
C TYR A 911 -47.51 33.93 -14.46
N ALA A 912 -47.52 32.61 -14.30
CA ALA A 912 -46.31 31.82 -14.20
C ALA A 912 -46.02 31.04 -15.50
N GLU A 913 -44.79 31.12 -15.97
CA GLU A 913 -44.34 30.35 -17.13
C GLU A 913 -44.07 28.89 -16.75
N SER A 914 -44.15 27.97 -17.73
CA SER A 914 -44.07 26.51 -17.58
C SER A 914 -45.04 25.83 -16.59
N ILE A 915 -45.86 26.56 -15.82
CA ILE A 915 -46.85 25.98 -14.88
C ILE A 915 -47.93 25.16 -15.64
N PRO A 916 -48.34 23.96 -15.18
CA PRO A 916 -49.12 23.05 -16.03
C PRO A 916 -50.55 23.51 -16.36
N ASN A 917 -51.22 24.19 -15.43
CA ASN A 917 -52.61 24.62 -15.55
C ASN A 917 -52.94 25.76 -14.58
N ALA A 918 -54.07 26.44 -14.82
CA ALA A 918 -54.62 27.38 -13.83
C ALA A 918 -55.08 26.64 -12.56
N CYS A 919 -55.07 27.33 -11.41
CA CYS A 919 -55.35 26.76 -10.09
C CYS A 919 -54.30 25.74 -9.58
N TYR A 920 -53.11 25.67 -10.19
CA TYR A 920 -52.07 24.72 -9.78
C TYR A 920 -51.36 25.15 -8.48
N LEU A 921 -51.43 24.30 -7.45
CA LEU A 921 -50.81 24.47 -6.14
C LEU A 921 -49.78 23.37 -5.82
N GLY A 922 -49.28 22.66 -6.85
CA GLY A 922 -48.33 21.55 -6.70
C GLY A 922 -46.90 22.01 -6.38
N GLY A 923 -45.94 21.09 -6.52
CA GLY A 923 -44.51 21.39 -6.43
C GLY A 923 -43.92 21.92 -7.74
N ASP A 924 -42.60 21.87 -7.83
CA ASP A 924 -41.86 22.23 -9.02
C ASP A 924 -42.11 21.21 -10.14
N THR A 925 -42.19 21.65 -11.40
CA THR A 925 -42.55 20.78 -12.52
C THR A 925 -42.12 21.37 -13.87
N GLY A 926 -41.32 20.62 -14.63
CA GLY A 926 -40.60 21.18 -15.77
C GLY A 926 -39.72 22.33 -15.32
N ASP A 927 -39.75 23.44 -16.06
CA ASP A 927 -38.98 24.65 -15.74
C ASP A 927 -39.72 25.59 -14.76
N TYR A 928 -40.90 25.20 -14.24
CA TYR A 928 -41.63 25.97 -13.22
C TYR A 928 -41.16 25.59 -11.81
N ALA A 929 -40.60 26.55 -11.08
CA ALA A 929 -40.31 26.44 -9.67
C ALA A 929 -41.39 27.15 -8.82
N ARG A 930 -41.94 26.46 -7.81
CA ARG A 930 -42.90 27.05 -6.87
C ARG A 930 -42.25 28.14 -6.02
N LYS A 931 -40.95 28.08 -5.73
CA LYS A 931 -40.27 29.11 -4.92
C LYS A 931 -40.39 30.53 -5.52
N HIS A 932 -40.45 30.66 -6.85
CA HIS A 932 -40.66 31.96 -7.51
C HIS A 932 -42.13 32.45 -7.44
N ASN A 933 -43.04 31.61 -6.94
CA ASN A 933 -44.49 31.85 -6.91
C ASN A 933 -45.07 31.53 -5.51
N VAL A 934 -44.50 32.12 -4.46
CA VAL A 934 -44.94 31.97 -3.05
C VAL A 934 -46.42 32.29 -2.80
N PHE A 935 -47.12 32.92 -3.76
CA PHE A 935 -48.58 33.05 -3.77
C PHE A 935 -49.29 31.70 -3.58
N ALA A 936 -48.75 30.61 -4.14
CA ALA A 936 -49.27 29.25 -3.94
C ALA A 936 -49.13 28.74 -2.49
N LEU A 937 -48.28 29.37 -1.68
CA LEU A 937 -48.06 29.06 -0.26
C LEU A 937 -48.82 29.99 0.69
N LEU A 938 -49.45 31.07 0.20
CA LEU A 938 -50.27 31.95 1.04
C LEU A 938 -51.59 31.27 1.41
N SER A 939 -51.94 31.25 2.70
CA SER A 939 -53.18 30.63 3.20
C SER A 939 -54.47 31.17 2.57
N ASP A 940 -54.53 32.44 2.17
CA ASP A 940 -55.65 33.04 1.44
C ASP A 940 -55.84 32.48 0.02
N VAL A 941 -54.83 31.79 -0.51
CA VAL A 941 -54.80 31.18 -1.85
C VAL A 941 -54.89 29.67 -1.74
N ALA A 942 -54.03 29.04 -0.94
CA ALA A 942 -53.94 27.60 -0.78
C ALA A 942 -55.20 26.96 -0.15
N ASN A 943 -55.91 27.69 0.71
CA ASN A 943 -57.18 27.22 1.30
C ASN A 943 -58.41 27.54 0.44
N ASP A 944 -58.25 28.23 -0.70
CA ASP A 944 -59.30 28.44 -1.70
C ASP A 944 -58.85 27.93 -3.08
N PRO A 945 -58.75 26.59 -3.26
CA PRO A 945 -58.32 25.96 -4.51
C PRO A 945 -59.28 26.18 -5.69
N SER A 946 -60.48 26.74 -5.44
CA SER A 946 -61.53 26.98 -6.44
C SER A 946 -61.71 28.45 -6.83
N GLY A 947 -61.28 29.39 -5.99
CA GLY A 947 -61.36 30.82 -6.22
C GLY A 947 -59.97 31.44 -6.33
N GLN A 948 -59.37 31.86 -5.21
CA GLN A 948 -58.10 32.58 -5.19
C GLN A 948 -56.94 31.81 -5.85
N ALA A 949 -56.86 30.48 -5.70
CA ALA A 949 -55.84 29.69 -6.40
C ALA A 949 -55.94 29.80 -7.93
N CYS A 950 -57.15 29.95 -8.49
CA CYS A 950 -57.37 30.08 -9.93
C CYS A 950 -56.95 31.44 -10.51
N ASN A 951 -56.49 32.38 -9.66
CA ASN A 951 -55.77 33.56 -10.10
C ASN A 951 -54.29 33.27 -10.42
N ILE A 952 -53.76 32.10 -10.01
CA ILE A 952 -52.50 31.55 -10.54
C ILE A 952 -52.81 30.86 -11.88
N VAL A 953 -52.19 31.35 -12.95
CA VAL A 953 -52.47 30.95 -14.34
C VAL A 953 -51.18 30.80 -15.15
N PRO A 954 -51.17 29.99 -16.23
CA PRO A 954 -50.06 29.95 -17.18
C PRO A 954 -49.79 31.31 -17.83
N PHE A 955 -48.51 31.63 -18.06
CA PHE A 955 -48.08 32.90 -18.63
C PHE A 955 -48.67 33.20 -20.02
N THR A 956 -49.05 32.16 -20.79
CA THR A 956 -49.80 32.33 -22.05
C THR A 956 -51.16 33.03 -21.89
N GLN A 957 -51.75 33.03 -20.67
CA GLN A 957 -52.93 33.82 -20.34
C GLN A 957 -52.63 35.33 -20.27
N PHE A 958 -51.38 35.75 -20.03
CA PHE A 958 -50.99 37.17 -19.94
C PHE A 958 -51.23 37.90 -21.26
N ALA A 959 -50.72 37.36 -22.37
CA ALA A 959 -50.95 37.89 -23.71
C ALA A 959 -52.45 37.92 -24.08
N THR A 960 -53.21 36.91 -23.60
CA THR A 960 -54.67 36.83 -23.80
C THR A 960 -55.40 37.91 -23.02
N ASP A 961 -55.07 38.14 -21.75
CA ASP A 961 -55.69 39.19 -20.93
C ASP A 961 -55.29 40.59 -21.40
N LEU A 962 -54.03 40.78 -21.84
CA LEU A 962 -53.52 42.01 -22.45
C LEU A 962 -54.30 42.37 -23.71
N ALA A 963 -54.44 41.43 -24.65
CA ALA A 963 -55.15 41.65 -25.92
C ALA A 963 -56.66 41.91 -25.73
N ASN A 964 -57.27 41.36 -24.67
CA ASN A 964 -58.69 41.57 -24.36
C ASN A 964 -58.96 42.76 -23.42
N GLY A 965 -57.94 43.45 -22.91
CA GLY A 965 -58.11 44.52 -21.92
C GLY A 965 -58.64 44.02 -20.56
N ARG A 966 -58.27 42.79 -20.16
CA ARG A 966 -58.76 42.08 -18.96
C ARG A 966 -57.67 41.84 -17.90
N LEU A 967 -56.60 42.61 -17.93
CA LEU A 967 -55.53 42.58 -16.95
C LEU A 967 -56.09 42.89 -15.53
N PRO A 968 -55.61 42.22 -14.48
CA PRO A 968 -56.00 42.52 -13.10
C PRO A 968 -55.39 43.85 -12.61
N SER A 969 -55.87 44.36 -11.48
CA SER A 969 -55.21 45.51 -10.82
C SER A 969 -53.78 45.18 -10.38
N PHE A 970 -53.50 43.95 -9.95
CA PHE A 970 -52.14 43.49 -9.64
C PHE A 970 -51.76 42.24 -10.43
N SER A 971 -50.62 42.27 -11.12
CA SER A 971 -50.05 41.13 -11.83
C SER A 971 -48.69 40.79 -11.25
N ASN A 972 -48.58 39.62 -10.63
CA ASN A 972 -47.29 38.97 -10.41
C ASN A 972 -46.93 38.21 -11.71
N ILE A 973 -45.71 38.34 -12.20
CA ILE A 973 -45.22 37.67 -13.40
C ILE A 973 -43.99 36.86 -12.99
N VAL A 974 -44.00 35.58 -13.31
CA VAL A 974 -42.97 34.61 -12.89
C VAL A 974 -42.40 33.97 -14.15
N PRO A 975 -41.18 34.36 -14.58
CA PRO A 975 -40.43 33.65 -15.61
C PRO A 975 -40.16 32.20 -15.18
N ASN A 976 -39.88 31.32 -16.13
CA ASN A 976 -39.39 29.99 -15.83
C ASN A 976 -37.87 29.98 -15.58
N LEU A 977 -37.32 28.84 -15.14
CA LEU A 977 -35.90 28.68 -14.80
C LEU A 977 -34.89 29.08 -15.91
N CYS A 978 -35.30 29.19 -17.18
CA CYS A 978 -34.41 29.64 -18.25
C CYS A 978 -34.64 31.09 -18.70
N ASN A 979 -35.62 31.78 -18.12
CA ASN A 979 -36.01 33.14 -18.47
C ASN A 979 -35.93 34.11 -17.27
N ASP A 980 -35.49 33.62 -16.10
CA ASP A 980 -35.35 34.35 -14.83
C ASP A 980 -33.95 34.94 -14.60
N ALA A 981 -33.09 34.95 -15.61
CA ALA A 981 -31.71 35.42 -15.54
C ALA A 981 -30.74 34.59 -14.65
N HIS A 982 -31.15 33.44 -14.11
CA HIS A 982 -30.31 32.62 -13.22
C HIS A 982 -29.80 31.30 -13.85
N ASP A 983 -30.64 30.31 -14.15
CA ASP A 983 -30.13 29.01 -14.69
C ASP A 983 -29.75 29.12 -16.19
N CYS A 984 -30.15 30.20 -16.85
CA CYS A 984 -29.78 30.56 -18.23
C CYS A 984 -29.16 31.97 -18.30
N GLY A 985 -28.58 32.33 -19.46
CA GLY A 985 -27.84 33.58 -19.64
C GLY A 985 -28.68 34.84 -19.46
N LEU A 986 -28.06 35.91 -18.94
CA LEU A 986 -28.67 37.24 -18.79
C LEU A 986 -29.22 37.80 -20.12
N ASP A 987 -28.62 37.41 -21.25
CA ASP A 987 -29.07 37.75 -22.60
C ASP A 987 -30.36 37.01 -23.01
N VAL A 988 -30.62 35.82 -22.46
CA VAL A 988 -31.87 35.07 -22.65
C VAL A 988 -33.01 35.78 -21.91
N ALA A 989 -32.81 36.14 -20.64
CA ALA A 989 -33.80 36.87 -19.84
C ALA A 989 -34.06 38.29 -20.39
N ASP A 990 -33.03 39.04 -20.81
CA ASP A 990 -33.21 40.35 -21.43
C ASP A 990 -33.97 40.26 -22.77
N SER A 991 -33.74 39.18 -23.54
CA SER A 991 -34.52 38.86 -24.75
C SER A 991 -35.96 38.43 -24.44
N TRP A 992 -36.19 37.72 -23.33
CA TRP A 992 -37.53 37.34 -22.87
C TRP A 992 -38.33 38.55 -22.40
N LEU A 993 -37.72 39.46 -21.62
CA LEU A 993 -38.27 40.75 -21.24
C LEU A 993 -38.62 41.59 -22.48
N GLN A 994 -37.71 41.69 -23.46
CA GLN A 994 -37.96 42.40 -24.71
C GLN A 994 -39.12 41.77 -25.51
N THR A 995 -39.23 40.45 -25.54
CA THR A 995 -40.25 39.74 -26.32
C THR A 995 -41.64 39.81 -25.66
N ASN A 996 -41.70 39.59 -24.35
CA ASN A 996 -42.95 39.34 -23.63
C ASN A 996 -43.47 40.54 -22.85
N ILE A 997 -42.60 41.44 -22.40
CA ILE A 997 -42.96 42.60 -21.56
C ILE A 997 -43.01 43.91 -22.35
N ALA A 998 -42.25 44.06 -23.44
CA ALA A 998 -42.40 45.22 -24.34
C ALA A 998 -43.84 45.42 -24.89
N PRO A 999 -44.61 44.36 -25.25
CA PRO A 999 -46.01 44.49 -25.65
C PRO A 999 -46.93 45.06 -24.55
N LEU A 1000 -46.66 44.77 -23.27
CA LEU A 1000 -47.35 45.40 -22.16
C LEU A 1000 -47.06 46.90 -22.15
N ILE A 1001 -45.78 47.28 -22.16
CA ILE A 1001 -45.35 48.69 -22.05
C ILE A 1001 -45.91 49.53 -23.21
N ALA A 1002 -46.00 48.96 -24.41
CA ALA A 1002 -46.58 49.61 -25.59
C ALA A 1002 -48.12 49.68 -25.59
N SER A 1003 -48.81 48.96 -24.70
CA SER A 1003 -50.28 48.84 -24.75
C SER A 1003 -51.02 50.10 -24.29
N PRO A 1004 -52.20 50.41 -24.85
CA PRO A 1004 -53.02 51.56 -24.41
C PRO A 1004 -53.41 51.50 -22.93
N VAL A 1005 -53.67 50.30 -22.40
CA VAL A 1005 -54.01 50.07 -20.99
C VAL A 1005 -52.84 50.48 -20.08
N PHE A 1006 -51.63 50.06 -20.41
CA PHE A 1006 -50.44 50.46 -19.66
C PHE A 1006 -50.12 51.94 -19.82
N GLN A 1007 -50.32 52.50 -21.02
CA GLN A 1007 -50.06 53.93 -21.29
C GLN A 1007 -51.06 54.89 -20.60
N GLN A 1008 -52.21 54.39 -20.13
CA GLN A 1008 -53.16 55.18 -19.34
C GLN A 1008 -52.67 55.39 -17.89
N ASP A 1009 -52.44 54.30 -17.16
CA ASP A 1009 -52.07 54.36 -15.74
C ASP A 1009 -51.34 53.09 -15.24
N GLY A 1010 -50.57 52.44 -16.11
CA GLY A 1010 -49.74 51.29 -15.75
C GLY A 1010 -48.47 51.65 -14.95
N LEU A 1011 -48.09 50.74 -14.06
CA LEU A 1011 -46.76 50.67 -13.44
C LEU A 1011 -46.22 49.25 -13.58
N LEU A 1012 -45.06 49.10 -14.21
CA LEU A 1012 -44.29 47.85 -14.25
C LEU A 1012 -43.06 48.03 -13.36
N ILE A 1013 -42.80 47.03 -12.54
CA ILE A 1013 -41.60 46.88 -11.71
C ILE A 1013 -40.87 45.64 -12.21
N ILE A 1014 -39.58 45.76 -12.47
CA ILE A 1014 -38.68 44.62 -12.72
C ILE A 1014 -37.64 44.64 -11.60
N VAL A 1015 -37.49 43.53 -10.89
CA VAL A 1015 -36.68 43.42 -9.67
C VAL A 1015 -35.99 42.06 -9.64
N PHE A 1016 -34.72 42.04 -9.23
CA PHE A 1016 -34.01 40.79 -8.91
C PHE A 1016 -34.29 40.38 -7.46
N ASP A 1017 -34.36 39.10 -7.14
CA ASP A 1017 -34.69 38.62 -5.80
C ASP A 1017 -33.50 38.75 -4.82
N GLU A 1018 -32.31 38.32 -5.23
CA GLU A 1018 -31.03 38.41 -4.52
C GLU A 1018 -29.82 38.51 -5.47
N ALA A 1019 -28.64 38.76 -4.89
CA ALA A 1019 -27.40 38.93 -5.64
C ALA A 1019 -26.65 37.59 -5.79
N GLY A 1020 -25.73 37.48 -6.75
CA GLY A 1020 -24.99 36.23 -7.03
C GLY A 1020 -23.79 36.01 -6.09
N GLY A 1021 -23.18 37.08 -5.60
CA GLY A 1021 -22.00 37.05 -4.73
C GLY A 1021 -21.94 38.16 -3.67
N ASP A 1022 -22.69 39.26 -3.82
CA ASP A 1022 -22.85 40.24 -2.74
C ASP A 1022 -23.80 39.71 -1.65
N ASN A 1023 -23.53 40.01 -0.39
CA ASN A 1023 -24.37 39.69 0.78
C ASN A 1023 -24.71 40.94 1.60
N THR A 1024 -24.35 42.13 1.10
CA THR A 1024 -24.59 43.43 1.75
C THR A 1024 -26.08 43.64 2.04
N ASN A 1025 -26.40 44.08 3.26
CA ASN A 1025 -27.77 44.27 3.78
C ASN A 1025 -28.66 43.01 3.83
N GLY A 1026 -28.13 41.82 3.55
CA GLY A 1026 -28.80 40.53 3.76
C GLY A 1026 -28.77 39.62 2.53
N GLY A 1027 -29.17 40.14 1.37
CA GLY A 1027 -29.15 39.42 0.08
C GLY A 1027 -28.31 40.07 -1.02
N GLY A 1028 -27.52 41.10 -0.68
CA GLY A 1028 -26.69 41.84 -1.64
C GLY A 1028 -27.42 42.93 -2.43
N ARG A 1029 -26.66 43.68 -3.23
CA ARG A 1029 -27.16 44.75 -4.10
C ARG A 1029 -27.67 44.18 -5.43
N ILE A 1030 -28.88 44.59 -5.80
CA ILE A 1030 -29.67 44.03 -6.90
C ILE A 1030 -30.31 45.13 -7.76
N VAL A 1031 -30.63 44.83 -9.01
CA VAL A 1031 -31.29 45.78 -9.91
C VAL A 1031 -32.79 45.87 -9.62
N TRP A 1032 -33.31 47.10 -9.59
CA TRP A 1032 -34.73 47.42 -9.48
C TRP A 1032 -35.09 48.58 -10.41
N VAL A 1033 -36.06 48.36 -11.29
CA VAL A 1033 -36.47 49.30 -12.34
C VAL A 1033 -37.97 49.53 -12.28
N ALA A 1034 -38.39 50.81 -12.28
CA ALA A 1034 -39.79 51.21 -12.41
C ALA A 1034 -40.05 51.84 -13.77
N VAL A 1035 -40.99 51.24 -14.52
CA VAL A 1035 -41.48 51.71 -15.81
C VAL A 1035 -42.93 52.18 -15.66
N SER A 1036 -43.22 53.41 -16.05
CA SER A 1036 -44.59 53.95 -16.07
C SER A 1036 -44.67 55.22 -16.93
N PRO A 1037 -45.81 55.50 -17.60
CA PRO A 1037 -46.05 56.81 -18.20
C PRO A 1037 -45.96 57.97 -17.19
N LYS A 1038 -46.19 57.70 -15.90
CA LYS A 1038 -46.17 58.66 -14.79
C LYS A 1038 -44.80 58.69 -14.07
N ALA A 1039 -43.82 57.89 -14.49
CA ALA A 1039 -42.48 57.91 -13.92
C ALA A 1039 -41.67 59.10 -14.42
N LYS A 1040 -40.83 59.66 -13.54
CA LYS A 1040 -39.83 60.66 -13.90
C LYS A 1040 -38.80 60.02 -14.83
N ARG A 1041 -38.60 60.61 -16.01
CA ARG A 1041 -37.71 60.07 -17.05
C ARG A 1041 -36.24 60.14 -16.61
N GLY A 1042 -35.53 59.01 -16.69
CA GLY A 1042 -34.11 58.88 -16.31
C GLY A 1042 -33.83 59.12 -14.83
N TYR A 1043 -34.82 58.92 -13.95
CA TYR A 1043 -34.69 59.24 -12.53
C TYR A 1043 -33.99 58.12 -11.75
N GLN A 1044 -32.91 58.49 -11.07
CA GLN A 1044 -32.13 57.59 -10.23
C GLN A 1044 -32.29 57.98 -8.77
N SER A 1045 -32.78 57.05 -7.94
CA SER A 1045 -32.80 57.24 -6.48
C SER A 1045 -31.55 56.66 -5.84
N THR A 1046 -31.02 57.36 -4.83
CA THR A 1046 -29.96 56.91 -3.92
C THR A 1046 -30.50 56.53 -2.52
N THR A 1047 -31.82 56.60 -2.32
CA THR A 1047 -32.50 56.11 -1.12
C THR A 1047 -32.29 54.59 -1.00
N LEU A 1048 -31.97 54.12 0.21
CA LEU A 1048 -31.82 52.68 0.47
C LEU A 1048 -33.22 52.02 0.45
N TYR A 1049 -33.38 51.03 -0.42
CA TYR A 1049 -34.63 50.29 -0.58
C TYR A 1049 -34.40 48.76 -0.49
N GLN A 1050 -35.47 48.05 -0.16
CA GLN A 1050 -35.56 46.60 -0.02
C GLN A 1050 -36.98 46.13 -0.38
N HIS A 1051 -37.25 44.82 -0.44
CA HIS A 1051 -38.50 44.24 -0.98
C HIS A 1051 -39.79 44.74 -0.34
N GLN A 1052 -39.78 45.03 0.96
CA GLN A 1052 -40.89 45.67 1.68
C GLN A 1052 -41.28 47.06 1.13
N SER A 1053 -40.34 47.81 0.53
CA SER A 1053 -40.60 49.10 -0.12
C SER A 1053 -41.35 48.92 -1.44
N THR A 1054 -41.04 47.85 -2.19
CA THR A 1054 -41.76 47.46 -3.41
C THR A 1054 -43.19 47.03 -3.09
N LEU A 1055 -43.39 46.19 -2.07
CA LEU A 1055 -44.74 45.81 -1.60
C LEU A 1055 -45.56 47.02 -1.14
N ARG A 1056 -44.94 47.98 -0.45
CA ARG A 1056 -45.56 49.27 -0.09
C ARG A 1056 -46.00 50.05 -1.34
N LEU A 1057 -45.14 50.17 -2.35
CA LEU A 1057 -45.42 50.88 -3.59
C LEU A 1057 -46.61 50.27 -4.35
N ILE A 1058 -46.62 48.94 -4.50
CA ILE A 1058 -47.68 48.19 -5.20
C ILE A 1058 -49.05 48.50 -4.60
N LEU A 1059 -49.18 48.33 -3.28
CA LEU A 1059 -50.43 48.52 -2.56
C LEU A 1059 -50.87 50.00 -2.58
N LYS A 1060 -49.95 50.93 -2.28
CA LYS A 1060 -50.22 52.37 -2.25
C LYS A 1060 -50.65 52.89 -3.63
N GLY A 1061 -49.95 52.46 -4.68
CA GLY A 1061 -50.20 52.87 -6.06
C GLY A 1061 -51.59 52.52 -6.56
N LEU A 1062 -52.11 51.35 -6.16
CA LEU A 1062 -53.48 50.90 -6.43
C LEU A 1062 -54.54 51.55 -5.51
N GLY A 1063 -54.13 52.35 -4.52
CA GLY A 1063 -55.03 52.97 -3.54
C GLY A 1063 -55.41 52.06 -2.36
N VAL A 1064 -54.62 51.04 -2.07
CA VAL A 1064 -54.78 50.19 -0.88
C VAL A 1064 -54.07 50.83 0.31
N ASN A 1065 -54.80 51.04 1.41
CA ASN A 1065 -54.32 51.77 2.60
C ASN A 1065 -53.91 50.84 3.76
N VAL A 1066 -53.73 49.54 3.50
CA VAL A 1066 -53.33 48.52 4.47
C VAL A 1066 -52.10 47.81 3.93
N PHE A 1067 -51.01 47.82 4.69
CA PHE A 1067 -49.70 47.30 4.29
C PHE A 1067 -49.30 46.17 5.25
N PRO A 1068 -48.97 44.97 4.75
CA PRO A 1068 -48.54 43.85 5.58
C PRO A 1068 -47.06 43.95 5.98
N GLY A 1069 -46.69 43.33 7.09
CA GLY A 1069 -45.30 43.20 7.53
C GLY A 1069 -44.54 44.54 7.61
N ALA A 1070 -43.26 44.51 7.23
CA ALA A 1070 -42.38 45.66 7.19
C ALA A 1070 -42.80 46.75 6.19
N ALA A 1071 -43.68 46.45 5.21
CA ALA A 1071 -44.15 47.43 4.23
C ALA A 1071 -44.90 48.61 4.86
N ALA A 1072 -45.50 48.41 6.04
CA ALA A 1072 -46.13 49.46 6.83
C ALA A 1072 -45.15 50.58 7.26
N SER A 1073 -43.89 50.22 7.52
CA SER A 1073 -42.81 51.13 7.94
C SER A 1073 -41.73 51.37 6.88
N ALA A 1074 -41.78 50.65 5.76
CA ALA A 1074 -40.78 50.72 4.70
C ALA A 1074 -40.67 52.15 4.09
N PRO A 1075 -39.46 52.55 3.63
CA PRO A 1075 -39.28 53.79 2.86
C PRO A 1075 -40.21 53.83 1.65
N ASP A 1076 -40.76 55.02 1.38
CA ASP A 1076 -41.77 55.21 0.34
C ASP A 1076 -41.11 55.46 -1.02
N MET A 1077 -41.66 54.87 -2.08
CA MET A 1077 -41.12 54.94 -3.45
C MET A 1077 -41.91 55.90 -4.35
N SER A 1078 -42.80 56.73 -3.80
CA SER A 1078 -43.51 57.73 -4.62
C SER A 1078 -42.58 58.78 -5.26
N GLU A 1079 -41.31 58.88 -4.84
CA GLU A 1079 -40.34 59.79 -5.47
C GLU A 1079 -39.99 59.44 -6.92
N PHE A 1080 -40.25 58.22 -7.39
CA PHE A 1080 -40.08 57.82 -8.79
C PHE A 1080 -41.10 58.45 -9.76
N PHE A 1081 -42.20 59.02 -9.25
CA PHE A 1081 -43.35 59.43 -10.07
C PHE A 1081 -43.64 60.93 -9.97
N THR A 1082 -44.31 61.48 -10.97
CA THR A 1082 -44.95 62.79 -10.84
C THR A 1082 -46.20 62.68 -9.96
N PRO A 1083 -46.46 63.64 -9.06
CA PRO A 1083 -47.72 63.72 -8.30
C PRO A 1083 -48.96 63.78 -9.18
#